data_AF-A0A249PEX4-F1
#
_entry.id   AF-A0A249PEX4-F1
#
_cell.length_a   1.000
_cell.length_b   1.000
_cell.length_c   1.000
_cell.angle_alpha   90.00
_cell.angle_beta   90.00
_cell.angle_gamma   90.00
#
_symmetry.space_group_name_H-M   'P 1'
#
loop_
_entity.id
_entity.type
_entity.pdbx_description
1 polymer ?
#
loop_
_entity_poly.entity_id
_entity_poly.type
_entity_poly.pdbx_seq_one_letter_code
_entity_poly.pdbx_strand_id
1 'polypeptide(L)'
;MAKLPEIQPRGAITRGPVSSVSPAEVANPFQQIANALDAAGEVFERKDVADASNDGANAVYRDADGNLKVDLQSNISARGRAYNAAAQQGYAARLAGDIRARGTALQNEAKGNVDTFNASWKAFRDQTLTAVPKDFRGAVTTMLDTEGPRFALGVSEQKRTADLKEFEGNIKAEIQLLDDDMSALARAGGVSTDAYKQKQSQLHTLWDQLATNPDFVVGEKEAKIAVQRMESRHLSESMLSTVDRALATGGIAEARKISRSILTDEKLALTPAERRQYAGLANERINGFAAQAKANLKPTQDRSKTIQKRLKEGVGLDNDDIDLTAAELARGGDMAGAMELYSARAMARTLQTFKLSDNEQQVAMAETAIGNANRPSPGRSRPVSVAPQLSGRMQQAMKHYIARGGSPVMAAGIIGNLVQESSLNTSALNPGDGTDGSDSIGLGQWNGPRAKALKAFAAKRGASPDDFSTQLDFVLHELETTEGAAYERLKAARTVDEATAAMIGYERPAGWSPGNPRGGHGWNNRLAMAAKAAEFEGLSGELIAAESGAVDPELVKEYRAEMTRDSKALFDDIKSGYDKGLTPAVSDIDLLTRQLAIVDDQDFRKQVADYFSSQAATEAIAGMAPAQVENLISALRSDAADGATIAQQQIITGMEEAEKARAQALKDDPLGYAMNRRIVPPLPPLDLSQPDTWAQSFQAYQNGVDVLRARGEVGNISALRPEIQAQVQRALAGATPQQSVQLLGAMAQGLSPDTYQATLSKIAASGDGKATAAAGALVMENPEVAEGVLRGTALLRENPRLAPSKTDANLSAIDDILPTRAFAPSLEASRQSLLEAATARYADLSNQSGDTSGQLSDERMQQAITEVTGGLVDMNGYSVIAPRYGQTQDDFDKTLTALTDQDLAGAVTSSGQAVRASDLRNEGRLRAIADGRYILEFGNADYPTYVMRQPSPGSYTEPSVFVLDLRNR
;
A
#
# COMPACT_ATOMS: atom_id res chain seq x y z
N MET A 1 -15.90 -35.39 -47.97
CA MET A 1 -15.68 -36.76 -48.49
C MET A 1 -14.17 -36.96 -48.61
N ALA A 2 -13.57 -37.64 -47.63
CA ALA A 2 -12.12 -37.87 -47.58
C ALA A 2 -11.82 -39.34 -47.89
N LYS A 3 -10.88 -39.56 -48.81
CA LYS A 3 -10.42 -40.87 -49.29
C LYS A 3 -9.86 -41.71 -48.14
N LEU A 4 -10.36 -42.94 -48.01
CA LEU A 4 -9.77 -43.99 -47.20
C LEU A 4 -8.47 -44.50 -47.86
N PRO A 5 -7.39 -44.78 -47.10
CA PRO A 5 -6.23 -45.48 -47.63
C PRO A 5 -6.51 -46.97 -47.84
N GLU A 6 -6.14 -47.48 -49.02
CA GLU A 6 -6.13 -48.89 -49.38
C GLU A 6 -5.23 -49.71 -48.45
N ILE A 7 -5.76 -50.84 -47.99
CA ILE A 7 -5.00 -51.87 -47.30
C ILE A 7 -4.24 -52.68 -48.35
N GLN A 8 -2.92 -52.56 -48.38
CA GLN A 8 -2.06 -53.50 -49.11
C GLN A 8 -2.02 -54.85 -48.38
N PRO A 9 -2.30 -55.99 -49.06
CA PRO A 9 -2.03 -57.30 -48.50
C PRO A 9 -0.53 -57.61 -48.61
N ARG A 10 0.22 -57.36 -47.54
CA ARG A 10 1.49 -58.06 -47.26
C ARG A 10 1.11 -59.46 -46.79
N GLY A 11 1.68 -60.58 -47.20
CA GLY A 11 2.90 -60.85 -47.95
C GLY A 11 3.30 -62.27 -47.52
N ALA A 12 3.38 -63.18 -48.50
CA ALA A 12 3.90 -64.55 -48.40
C ALA A 12 3.37 -65.43 -47.24
N ILE A 13 2.24 -66.11 -47.48
CA ILE A 13 1.97 -67.40 -46.84
C ILE A 13 3.01 -68.38 -47.40
N THR A 14 4.04 -68.69 -46.62
CA THR A 14 4.91 -69.82 -46.90
C THR A 14 4.06 -71.09 -46.79
N ARG A 15 3.72 -71.65 -47.96
CA ARG A 15 3.19 -73.00 -48.08
C ARG A 15 4.14 -73.94 -47.33
N GLY A 16 3.66 -74.60 -46.28
CA GLY A 16 4.31 -75.80 -45.79
C GLY A 16 4.47 -76.81 -46.94
N PRO A 17 5.47 -77.70 -46.91
CA PRO A 17 5.75 -78.59 -48.01
C PRO A 17 4.48 -79.34 -48.40
N VAL A 18 3.97 -79.02 -49.59
CA VAL A 18 2.89 -79.76 -50.22
C VAL A 18 3.49 -81.13 -50.49
N SER A 19 2.90 -82.17 -49.92
CA SER A 19 3.23 -83.54 -50.30
C SER A 19 2.99 -83.66 -51.80
N SER A 20 4.06 -83.59 -52.59
CA SER A 20 4.03 -83.81 -54.03
C SER A 20 3.89 -85.30 -54.27
N VAL A 21 2.68 -85.79 -54.09
CA VAL A 21 2.24 -87.05 -54.69
C VAL A 21 0.96 -86.70 -55.40
N SER A 22 1.05 -86.61 -56.74
CA SER A 22 -0.14 -86.36 -57.54
C SER A 22 -1.14 -87.52 -57.35
N PRO A 23 -2.46 -87.31 -57.48
CA PRO A 23 -3.43 -88.41 -57.48
C PRO A 23 -3.17 -89.51 -58.53
N ALA A 24 -2.18 -89.33 -59.41
CA ALA A 24 -1.71 -90.30 -60.39
C ALA A 24 -0.57 -91.22 -59.89
N GLU A 25 -0.04 -91.06 -58.68
CA GLU A 25 1.05 -91.89 -58.12
C GLU A 25 0.63 -92.81 -56.94
N VAL A 26 -0.66 -92.86 -56.60
CA VAL A 26 -1.24 -93.84 -55.63
C VAL A 26 -2.10 -94.90 -56.32
N ALA A 27 -2.00 -95.02 -57.64
CA ALA A 27 -2.45 -96.20 -58.33
C ALA A 27 -1.29 -97.22 -58.37
N ASN A 28 -1.60 -98.47 -58.05
CA ASN A 28 -1.06 -99.66 -58.71
C ASN A 28 -0.02 -100.53 -57.98
N PRO A 29 -0.49 -101.60 -57.32
CA PRO A 29 0.12 -102.94 -57.45
C PRO A 29 -0.76 -103.95 -58.22
N PHE A 30 -1.92 -103.56 -58.75
CA PHE A 30 -2.91 -104.48 -59.37
C PHE A 30 -2.94 -104.51 -60.90
N GLN A 31 -2.23 -103.61 -61.58
CA GLN A 31 -2.05 -103.55 -63.04
C GLN A 31 -1.01 -104.60 -63.51
N GLN A 32 -0.19 -105.18 -62.63
CA GLN A 32 0.69 -106.29 -63.03
C GLN A 32 -0.06 -107.61 -63.28
N ILE A 33 -1.35 -107.70 -62.91
CA ILE A 33 -2.20 -108.89 -63.16
C ILE A 33 -3.13 -108.66 -64.38
N ALA A 34 -3.27 -107.41 -64.85
CA ALA A 34 -4.15 -107.06 -65.97
C ALA A 34 -3.49 -107.12 -67.36
N ASN A 35 -2.17 -107.36 -67.47
CA ASN A 35 -1.44 -107.34 -68.74
C ASN A 35 -0.98 -108.73 -69.25
N ALA A 36 -1.60 -109.83 -68.82
CA ALA A 36 -1.10 -111.18 -69.11
C ALA A 36 -2.06 -112.15 -69.82
N LEU A 37 -3.24 -111.75 -70.32
CA LEU A 37 -4.14 -112.67 -71.04
C LEU A 37 -5.09 -111.94 -72.03
N ASP A 38 -4.51 -111.31 -73.05
CA ASP A 38 -5.24 -110.69 -74.17
C ASP A 38 -4.83 -111.38 -75.49
N ALA A 39 -5.51 -112.47 -75.88
CA ALA A 39 -5.43 -113.04 -77.23
C ALA A 39 -6.62 -114.00 -77.57
N ALA A 40 -7.47 -113.51 -78.49
CA ALA A 40 -8.38 -114.22 -79.42
C ALA A 40 -9.71 -114.86 -78.93
N GLY A 41 -10.85 -114.38 -79.49
CA GLY A 41 -12.08 -115.18 -79.68
C GLY A 41 -13.45 -114.53 -79.37
N GLU A 42 -14.00 -113.75 -80.31
CA GLU A 42 -15.44 -113.51 -80.60
C GLU A 42 -16.50 -113.17 -79.50
N VAL A 43 -16.75 -111.86 -79.35
CA VAL A 43 -18.04 -111.12 -79.42
C VAL A 43 -19.30 -111.53 -78.60
N PHE A 44 -19.30 -112.55 -77.73
CA PHE A 44 -20.46 -112.78 -76.83
C PHE A 44 -20.19 -112.84 -75.30
N GLU A 45 -18.98 -112.54 -74.80
CA GLU A 45 -18.65 -112.66 -73.35
C GLU A 45 -18.28 -111.35 -72.60
N ARG A 46 -18.51 -110.14 -73.13
CA ARG A 46 -18.12 -108.90 -72.42
C ARG A 46 -19.06 -108.47 -71.28
N LYS A 47 -20.32 -108.94 -71.26
CA LYS A 47 -21.24 -108.68 -70.15
C LYS A 47 -21.02 -109.64 -68.98
N ASP A 48 -20.80 -110.93 -69.27
CA ASP A 48 -20.55 -111.95 -68.24
C ASP A 48 -19.23 -111.78 -67.47
N VAL A 49 -18.17 -111.27 -68.11
CA VAL A 49 -16.89 -110.98 -67.42
C VAL A 49 -16.98 -109.73 -66.53
N ALA A 50 -17.75 -108.72 -66.94
CA ALA A 50 -17.99 -107.52 -66.13
C ALA A 50 -18.91 -107.83 -64.93
N ASP A 51 -19.99 -108.59 -65.16
CA ASP A 51 -20.88 -109.07 -64.10
C ASP A 51 -20.12 -109.99 -63.13
N ALA A 52 -19.26 -110.88 -63.63
CA ALA A 52 -18.40 -111.70 -62.79
C ALA A 52 -17.37 -110.92 -61.98
N SER A 53 -16.86 -109.79 -62.49
CA SER A 53 -15.98 -108.91 -61.72
C SER A 53 -16.74 -108.21 -60.58
N ASN A 54 -17.99 -107.80 -60.81
CA ASN A 54 -18.86 -107.26 -59.76
C ASN A 54 -19.28 -108.32 -58.72
N ASP A 55 -19.61 -109.53 -59.18
CA ASP A 55 -19.90 -110.67 -58.31
C ASP A 55 -18.67 -111.05 -57.47
N GLY A 56 -17.48 -111.01 -58.08
CA GLY A 56 -16.21 -111.25 -57.40
C GLY A 56 -15.92 -110.21 -56.33
N ALA A 57 -16.15 -108.92 -56.60
CA ALA A 57 -16.00 -107.86 -55.60
C ALA A 57 -16.95 -108.04 -54.38
N ASN A 58 -18.09 -108.71 -54.57
CA ASN A 58 -19.05 -109.06 -53.53
C ASN A 58 -18.82 -110.44 -52.88
N ALA A 59 -17.88 -111.24 -53.40
CA ALA A 59 -17.51 -112.56 -52.86
C ALA A 59 -16.77 -112.50 -51.52
N VAL A 60 -16.44 -111.29 -51.07
CA VAL A 60 -15.74 -111.02 -49.83
C VAL A 60 -16.77 -110.74 -48.74
N TYR A 61 -16.76 -111.53 -47.67
CA TYR A 61 -17.67 -111.40 -46.54
C TYR A 61 -16.91 -111.59 -45.22
N ARG A 62 -17.57 -111.39 -44.09
CA ARG A 62 -17.03 -111.71 -42.77
C ARG A 62 -17.76 -112.92 -42.20
N ASP A 63 -17.02 -113.82 -41.58
CA ASP A 63 -17.59 -114.94 -40.85
C ASP A 63 -18.14 -114.49 -39.48
N ALA A 64 -18.71 -115.46 -38.72
CA ALA A 64 -19.28 -115.21 -37.39
C ALA A 64 -18.26 -114.68 -36.37
N ASP A 65 -16.97 -114.94 -36.60
CA ASP A 65 -15.87 -114.46 -35.76
C ASP A 65 -15.31 -113.11 -36.26
N GLY A 66 -15.92 -112.52 -37.30
CA GLY A 66 -15.54 -111.25 -37.89
C GLY A 66 -14.33 -111.31 -38.84
N ASN A 67 -13.79 -112.51 -39.09
CA ASN A 67 -12.65 -112.69 -39.99
C ASN A 67 -13.10 -112.53 -41.44
N LEU A 68 -12.29 -111.83 -42.22
CA LEU A 68 -12.54 -111.67 -43.65
C LEU A 68 -12.37 -113.03 -44.35
N LYS A 69 -13.39 -113.44 -45.11
CA LYS A 69 -13.41 -114.62 -45.97
C LYS A 69 -13.68 -114.21 -47.41
N VAL A 70 -13.29 -115.06 -48.34
CA VAL A 70 -13.53 -114.88 -49.77
C VAL A 70 -13.88 -116.22 -50.38
N ASP A 71 -15.00 -116.29 -51.08
CA ASP A 71 -15.38 -117.46 -51.85
C ASP A 71 -14.73 -117.36 -53.23
N LEU A 72 -14.04 -118.42 -53.67
CA LEU A 72 -13.38 -118.48 -54.97
C LEU A 72 -14.06 -119.54 -55.84
N GLN A 73 -14.17 -119.26 -57.14
CA GLN A 73 -14.66 -120.19 -58.16
C GLN A 73 -13.51 -120.95 -58.83
N SER A 74 -13.84 -121.92 -59.69
CA SER A 74 -12.82 -122.63 -60.49
C SER A 74 -12.17 -121.70 -61.52
N ASN A 75 -10.84 -121.69 -61.58
CA ASN A 75 -10.07 -120.90 -62.56
C ASN A 75 -10.10 -121.47 -64.00
N ILE A 76 -10.88 -122.53 -64.24
CA ILE A 76 -10.97 -123.18 -65.55
C ILE A 76 -11.59 -122.23 -66.60
N SER A 77 -12.61 -121.44 -66.25
CA SER A 77 -13.28 -120.51 -67.16
C SER A 77 -12.74 -119.08 -67.07
N ALA A 78 -12.89 -118.29 -68.16
CA ALA A 78 -12.54 -116.86 -68.16
C ALA A 78 -13.37 -116.07 -67.13
N ARG A 79 -14.67 -116.39 -66.98
CA ARG A 79 -15.56 -115.88 -65.93
C ARG A 79 -15.02 -116.16 -64.52
N GLY A 80 -14.61 -117.40 -64.24
CA GLY A 80 -14.07 -117.81 -62.94
C GLY A 80 -12.74 -117.11 -62.60
N ARG A 81 -11.86 -116.89 -63.60
CA ARG A 81 -10.63 -116.11 -63.42
C ARG A 81 -10.90 -114.63 -63.12
N ALA A 82 -11.83 -114.00 -63.84
CA ALA A 82 -12.22 -112.61 -63.59
C ALA A 82 -12.89 -112.42 -62.22
N TYR A 83 -13.80 -113.34 -61.84
CA TYR A 83 -14.42 -113.40 -60.51
C TYR A 83 -13.37 -113.51 -59.40
N ASN A 84 -12.46 -114.49 -59.51
CA ASN A 84 -11.41 -114.69 -58.51
C ASN A 84 -10.45 -113.51 -58.42
N ALA A 85 -10.06 -112.89 -59.54
CA ALA A 85 -9.19 -111.72 -59.53
C ALA A 85 -9.87 -110.54 -58.81
N ALA A 86 -11.15 -110.27 -59.09
CA ALA A 86 -11.91 -109.22 -58.42
C ALA A 86 -12.16 -109.54 -56.94
N ALA A 87 -12.41 -110.81 -56.59
CA ALA A 87 -12.57 -111.27 -55.22
C ALA A 87 -11.26 -111.15 -54.41
N GLN A 88 -10.12 -111.51 -55.00
CA GLN A 88 -8.80 -111.34 -54.42
C GLN A 88 -8.46 -109.85 -54.20
N GLN A 89 -8.77 -108.98 -55.17
CA GLN A 89 -8.60 -107.54 -55.05
C GLN A 89 -9.51 -106.93 -53.96
N GLY A 90 -10.78 -107.32 -53.93
CA GLY A 90 -11.73 -106.89 -52.89
C GLY A 90 -11.31 -107.32 -51.50
N TYR A 91 -10.76 -108.54 -51.36
CA TYR A 91 -10.26 -109.07 -50.10
C TYR A 91 -9.07 -108.25 -49.61
N ALA A 92 -8.07 -108.04 -50.48
CA ALA A 92 -6.89 -107.26 -50.16
C ALA A 92 -7.23 -105.79 -49.82
N ALA A 93 -8.18 -105.17 -50.53
CA ALA A 93 -8.60 -103.79 -50.28
C ALA A 93 -9.32 -103.62 -48.93
N ARG A 94 -10.25 -104.53 -48.58
CA ARG A 94 -10.93 -104.49 -47.28
C ARG A 94 -9.96 -104.80 -46.14
N LEU A 95 -9.07 -105.78 -46.31
CA LEU A 95 -8.05 -106.11 -45.33
C LEU A 95 -7.03 -104.97 -45.15
N ALA A 96 -6.66 -104.26 -46.22
CA ALA A 96 -5.85 -103.04 -46.12
C ALA A 96 -6.55 -101.98 -45.26
N GLY A 97 -7.85 -101.81 -45.43
CA GLY A 97 -8.69 -100.94 -44.59
C GLY A 97 -8.65 -101.35 -43.11
N ASP A 98 -8.85 -102.64 -42.83
CA ASP A 98 -8.80 -103.18 -41.47
C ASP A 98 -7.41 -102.99 -40.82
N ILE A 99 -6.33 -103.26 -41.57
CA ILE A 99 -4.95 -103.08 -41.13
C ILE A 99 -4.67 -101.62 -40.78
N ARG A 100 -5.11 -100.66 -41.61
CA ARG A 100 -4.91 -99.23 -41.32
C ARG A 100 -5.77 -98.76 -40.14
N ALA A 101 -7.02 -99.20 -40.06
CA ALA A 101 -7.91 -98.86 -38.96
C ALA A 101 -7.35 -99.36 -37.62
N ARG A 102 -6.90 -100.62 -37.58
CA ARG A 102 -6.27 -101.18 -36.39
C ARG A 102 -4.91 -100.55 -36.12
N GLY A 103 -4.11 -100.26 -37.14
CA GLY A 103 -2.83 -99.54 -36.99
C GLY A 103 -2.99 -98.16 -36.37
N THR A 104 -4.02 -97.42 -36.79
CA THR A 104 -4.37 -96.12 -36.20
C THR A 104 -4.80 -96.27 -34.74
N ALA A 105 -5.63 -97.27 -34.43
CA ALA A 105 -6.04 -97.56 -33.06
C ALA A 105 -4.84 -97.91 -32.18
N LEU A 106 -3.97 -98.81 -32.63
CA LEU A 106 -2.74 -99.21 -31.93
C LEU A 106 -1.77 -98.03 -31.75
N GLN A 107 -1.62 -97.16 -32.75
CA GLN A 107 -0.82 -95.93 -32.62
C GLN A 107 -1.37 -95.03 -31.50
N ASN A 108 -2.69 -94.82 -31.45
CA ASN A 108 -3.31 -94.00 -30.41
C ASN A 108 -3.23 -94.66 -29.02
N GLU A 109 -3.40 -95.98 -28.94
CA GLU A 109 -3.27 -96.77 -27.72
C GLU A 109 -1.84 -96.74 -27.16
N ALA A 110 -0.83 -96.68 -28.03
CA ALA A 110 0.59 -96.67 -27.65
C ALA A 110 1.03 -95.37 -26.96
N LYS A 111 0.27 -94.27 -27.06
CA LYS A 111 0.52 -92.98 -26.37
C LYS A 111 1.97 -92.49 -26.47
N GLY A 112 2.55 -92.57 -27.67
CA GLY A 112 3.93 -92.15 -27.91
C GLY A 112 5.02 -93.18 -27.54
N ASN A 113 4.67 -94.36 -27.01
CA ASN A 113 5.64 -95.41 -26.71
C ASN A 113 5.80 -96.38 -27.90
N VAL A 114 6.93 -96.27 -28.60
CA VAL A 114 7.23 -97.09 -29.79
C VAL A 114 7.38 -98.57 -29.46
N ASP A 115 7.90 -98.93 -28.29
CA ASP A 115 8.06 -100.33 -27.88
C ASP A 115 6.70 -100.99 -27.64
N THR A 116 5.79 -100.28 -26.97
CA THR A 116 4.39 -100.71 -26.77
C THR A 116 3.68 -100.89 -28.12
N PHE A 117 3.88 -99.96 -29.06
CA PHE A 117 3.33 -100.09 -30.40
C PHE A 117 3.89 -101.31 -31.14
N ASN A 118 5.22 -101.48 -31.17
CA ASN A 118 5.88 -102.59 -31.87
C ASN A 118 5.44 -103.96 -31.34
N ALA A 119 5.31 -104.11 -30.02
CA ALA A 119 4.79 -105.34 -29.41
C ALA A 119 3.35 -105.62 -29.82
N SER A 120 2.48 -104.61 -29.78
CA SER A 120 1.07 -104.73 -30.13
C SER A 120 0.86 -104.96 -31.64
N TRP A 121 1.65 -104.30 -32.48
CA TRP A 121 1.66 -104.47 -33.93
C TRP A 121 2.13 -105.87 -34.32
N LYS A 122 3.16 -106.40 -33.65
CA LYS A 122 3.61 -107.78 -33.85
C LYS A 122 2.51 -108.79 -33.51
N ALA A 123 1.84 -108.63 -32.37
CA ALA A 123 0.72 -109.51 -32.00
C ALA A 123 -0.43 -109.44 -33.03
N PHE A 124 -0.80 -108.24 -33.46
CA PHE A 124 -1.81 -108.03 -34.50
C PHE A 124 -1.40 -108.65 -35.85
N ARG A 125 -0.13 -108.49 -36.26
CA ARG A 125 0.44 -109.12 -37.45
C ARG A 125 0.30 -110.64 -37.38
N ASP A 126 0.76 -111.24 -36.28
CA ASP A 126 0.79 -112.70 -36.11
C ASP A 126 -0.65 -113.27 -36.11
N GLN A 127 -1.59 -112.59 -35.45
CA GLN A 127 -3.02 -112.94 -35.47
C GLN A 127 -3.63 -112.83 -36.88
N THR A 128 -3.35 -111.73 -37.58
CA THR A 128 -3.86 -111.49 -38.93
C THR A 128 -3.37 -112.55 -39.92
N LEU A 129 -2.08 -112.89 -39.87
CA LEU A 129 -1.50 -113.93 -40.75
C LEU A 129 -2.06 -115.34 -40.48
N THR A 130 -2.51 -115.60 -39.24
CA THR A 130 -3.17 -116.85 -38.87
C THR A 130 -4.58 -116.95 -39.47
N ALA A 131 -5.33 -115.85 -39.46
CA ALA A 131 -6.71 -115.80 -39.94
C ALA A 131 -6.83 -115.76 -41.48
N VAL A 132 -5.79 -115.28 -42.18
CA VAL A 132 -5.78 -115.11 -43.64
C VAL A 132 -5.53 -116.45 -44.37
N PRO A 133 -6.26 -116.74 -45.48
CA PRO A 133 -6.04 -117.94 -46.29
C PRO A 133 -4.61 -118.03 -46.85
N LYS A 134 -4.10 -119.27 -47.02
CA LYS A 134 -2.69 -119.52 -47.39
C LYS A 134 -2.24 -118.75 -48.63
N ASP A 135 -3.10 -118.64 -49.63
CA ASP A 135 -2.81 -118.02 -50.92
C ASP A 135 -2.54 -116.50 -50.84
N PHE A 136 -2.98 -115.83 -49.76
CA PHE A 136 -2.81 -114.39 -49.57
C PHE A 136 -1.70 -114.01 -48.60
N ARG A 137 -1.13 -114.97 -47.85
CA ARG A 137 -0.21 -114.67 -46.75
C ARG A 137 1.02 -113.88 -47.17
N GLY A 138 1.58 -114.15 -48.36
CA GLY A 138 2.73 -113.41 -48.88
C GLY A 138 2.43 -111.93 -49.09
N ALA A 139 1.33 -111.62 -49.79
CA ALA A 139 0.91 -110.25 -50.04
C ALA A 139 0.53 -109.49 -48.75
N VAL A 140 -0.18 -110.16 -47.84
CA VAL A 140 -0.56 -109.57 -46.54
C VAL A 140 0.66 -109.32 -45.64
N THR A 141 1.66 -110.20 -45.69
CA THR A 141 2.94 -110.00 -44.99
C THR A 141 3.60 -108.70 -45.46
N THR A 142 3.74 -108.52 -46.77
CA THR A 142 4.30 -107.28 -47.35
C THR A 142 3.51 -106.04 -46.94
N MET A 143 2.18 -106.11 -46.91
CA MET A 143 1.35 -104.98 -46.46
C MET A 143 1.58 -104.64 -44.98
N LEU A 144 1.58 -105.64 -44.10
CA LEU A 144 1.84 -105.45 -42.66
C LEU A 144 3.26 -104.94 -42.39
N ASP A 145 4.25 -105.42 -43.14
CA ASP A 145 5.64 -104.98 -43.03
C ASP A 145 5.87 -103.57 -43.60
N THR A 146 5.01 -103.12 -44.52
CA THR A 146 5.05 -101.75 -45.06
C THR A 146 4.36 -100.74 -44.14
N GLU A 147 3.19 -101.10 -43.59
CA GLU A 147 2.38 -100.18 -42.77
C GLU A 147 2.90 -100.05 -41.32
N GLY A 148 3.46 -101.12 -40.75
CA GLY A 148 3.96 -101.13 -39.37
C GLY A 148 4.95 -100.00 -39.04
N PRO A 149 6.06 -99.86 -39.81
CA PRO A 149 7.01 -98.77 -39.60
C PRO A 149 6.42 -97.37 -39.74
N ARG A 150 5.42 -97.17 -40.62
CA ARG A 150 4.75 -95.86 -40.80
C ARG A 150 3.99 -95.45 -39.55
N PHE A 151 3.23 -96.37 -38.97
CA PHE A 151 2.53 -96.13 -37.71
C PHE A 151 3.49 -95.97 -36.54
N ALA A 152 4.59 -96.72 -36.49
CA ALA A 152 5.65 -96.55 -35.47
C ALA A 152 6.29 -95.16 -35.52
N LEU A 153 6.55 -94.62 -36.72
CA LEU A 153 7.00 -93.23 -36.90
C LEU A 153 5.96 -92.23 -36.39
N GLY A 154 4.68 -92.46 -36.67
CA GLY A 154 3.57 -91.65 -36.14
C GLY A 154 3.48 -91.64 -34.62
N VAL A 155 3.78 -92.77 -33.95
CA VAL A 155 3.88 -92.85 -32.48
C VAL A 155 5.07 -92.03 -31.97
N SER A 156 6.23 -92.13 -32.62
CA SER A 156 7.42 -91.34 -32.26
C SER A 156 7.16 -89.83 -32.35
N GLU A 157 6.48 -89.35 -33.39
CA GLU A 157 6.12 -87.93 -33.53
C GLU A 157 5.10 -87.46 -32.48
N GLN A 158 4.17 -88.32 -32.04
CA GLN A 158 3.26 -88.01 -30.92
C GLN A 158 4.04 -87.78 -29.62
N LYS A 159 5.04 -88.63 -29.31
CA LYS A 159 5.90 -88.46 -28.13
C LYS A 159 6.73 -87.19 -28.21
N ARG A 160 7.38 -86.95 -29.36
CA ARG A 160 8.18 -85.75 -29.61
C ARG A 160 7.36 -84.48 -29.38
N THR A 161 6.14 -84.42 -29.94
CA THR A 161 5.24 -83.26 -29.79
C THR A 161 4.79 -83.06 -28.34
N ALA A 162 4.47 -84.14 -27.62
CA ALA A 162 4.09 -84.07 -26.21
C ALA A 162 5.24 -83.57 -25.32
N ASP A 163 6.44 -84.09 -25.53
CA ASP A 163 7.65 -83.71 -24.78
C ASP A 163 8.03 -82.25 -25.03
N LEU A 164 7.94 -81.80 -26.29
CA LEU A 164 8.18 -80.40 -26.64
C LEU A 164 7.18 -79.46 -25.94
N LYS A 165 5.89 -79.84 -25.88
CA LYS A 165 4.86 -79.06 -25.20
C LYS A 165 5.07 -79.02 -23.68
N GLU A 166 5.49 -80.14 -23.09
CA GLU A 166 5.82 -80.20 -21.66
C GLU A 166 7.03 -79.33 -21.34
N PHE A 167 8.10 -79.42 -22.15
CA PHE A 167 9.30 -78.63 -21.99
C PHE A 167 9.04 -77.13 -22.17
N GLU A 168 8.29 -76.73 -23.21
CA GLU A 168 7.85 -75.34 -23.39
C GLU A 168 7.02 -74.85 -22.20
N GLY A 169 6.12 -75.70 -21.69
CA GLY A 169 5.30 -75.42 -20.51
C GLY A 169 6.14 -75.19 -19.25
N ASN A 170 7.17 -76.01 -19.03
CA ASN A 170 8.08 -75.89 -17.89
C ASN A 170 8.88 -74.58 -17.94
N ILE A 171 9.44 -74.23 -19.10
CA ILE A 171 10.16 -72.96 -19.27
C ILE A 171 9.23 -71.77 -19.00
N LYS A 172 8.00 -71.79 -19.55
CA LYS A 172 7.03 -70.71 -19.32
C LYS A 172 6.62 -70.59 -17.86
N ALA A 173 6.48 -71.71 -17.14
CA ALA A 173 6.20 -71.69 -15.71
C ALA A 173 7.36 -71.09 -14.90
N GLU A 174 8.61 -71.39 -15.26
CA GLU A 174 9.80 -70.81 -14.63
C GLU A 174 9.93 -69.30 -14.92
N ILE A 175 9.64 -68.88 -16.16
CA ILE A 175 9.55 -67.47 -16.54
C ILE A 175 8.51 -66.73 -15.68
N GLN A 176 7.33 -67.32 -15.47
CA GLN A 176 6.28 -66.72 -14.64
C GLN A 176 6.73 -66.55 -13.18
N LEU A 177 7.37 -67.58 -12.62
CA LEU A 177 7.91 -67.51 -11.25
C LEU A 177 8.98 -66.40 -11.14
N LEU A 178 9.85 -66.27 -12.14
CA LEU A 178 10.84 -65.20 -12.18
C LEU A 178 10.20 -63.80 -12.31
N ASP A 179 9.12 -63.65 -13.09
CA ASP A 179 8.35 -62.38 -13.17
C ASP A 179 7.86 -61.98 -11.77
N ASP A 180 7.21 -62.91 -11.06
CA ASP A 180 6.63 -62.66 -9.74
C ASP A 180 7.72 -62.30 -8.70
N ASP A 181 8.82 -63.05 -8.68
CA ASP A 181 9.97 -62.79 -7.81
C ASP A 181 10.63 -61.44 -8.11
N MET A 182 10.86 -61.14 -9.39
CA MET A 182 11.48 -59.89 -9.82
C MET A 182 10.57 -58.69 -9.52
N SER A 183 9.26 -58.83 -9.68
CA SER A 183 8.27 -57.83 -9.27
C SER A 183 8.34 -57.55 -7.77
N ALA A 184 8.43 -58.58 -6.94
CA ALA A 184 8.61 -58.44 -5.49
C ALA A 184 9.92 -57.72 -5.14
N LEU A 185 11.04 -58.11 -5.77
CA LEU A 185 12.35 -57.45 -5.57
C LEU A 185 12.32 -55.98 -6.01
N ALA A 186 11.67 -55.68 -7.13
CA ALA A 186 11.55 -54.32 -7.62
C ALA A 186 10.76 -53.42 -6.67
N ARG A 187 9.69 -53.93 -6.04
CA ARG A 187 8.97 -53.21 -4.98
C ARG A 187 9.84 -52.95 -3.74
N ALA A 188 10.59 -53.96 -3.32
CA ALA A 188 11.36 -53.91 -2.07
C ALA A 188 12.63 -53.04 -2.17
N GLY A 189 13.45 -53.25 -3.20
CA GLY A 189 14.78 -52.63 -3.32
C GLY A 189 15.05 -51.92 -4.65
N GLY A 190 14.15 -52.06 -5.63
CA GLY A 190 14.30 -51.49 -6.96
C GLY A 190 15.09 -52.37 -7.93
N VAL A 191 14.99 -52.01 -9.21
CA VAL A 191 15.54 -52.80 -10.33
C VAL A 191 17.06 -52.75 -10.47
N SER A 192 17.74 -51.89 -9.70
CA SER A 192 19.20 -51.76 -9.74
C SER A 192 19.94 -52.73 -8.80
N THR A 193 19.21 -53.45 -7.95
CA THR A 193 19.78 -54.39 -6.97
C THR A 193 20.44 -55.59 -7.63
N ASP A 194 21.49 -56.13 -7.02
CA ASP A 194 22.21 -57.29 -7.55
C ASP A 194 21.31 -58.53 -7.63
N ALA A 195 20.45 -58.74 -6.63
CA ALA A 195 19.47 -59.82 -6.62
C ALA A 195 18.48 -59.73 -7.80
N TYR A 196 18.03 -58.52 -8.15
CA TYR A 196 17.17 -58.31 -9.32
C TYR A 196 17.90 -58.60 -10.63
N LYS A 197 19.12 -58.07 -10.79
CA LYS A 197 19.94 -58.29 -12.01
C LYS A 197 20.28 -59.75 -12.25
N GLN A 198 20.52 -60.53 -11.18
CA GLN A 198 20.75 -61.96 -11.31
C GLN A 198 19.53 -62.69 -11.88
N LYS A 199 18.33 -62.44 -11.33
CA LYS A 199 17.09 -63.03 -11.84
C LYS A 199 16.72 -62.50 -13.23
N GLN A 200 17.03 -61.24 -13.52
CA GLN A 200 16.91 -60.66 -14.85
C GLN A 200 17.73 -61.45 -15.86
N SER A 201 19.01 -61.74 -15.57
CA SER A 201 19.84 -62.56 -16.44
C SER A 201 19.23 -63.95 -16.68
N GLN A 202 18.68 -64.58 -15.64
CA GLN A 202 18.00 -65.89 -15.77
C GLN A 202 16.77 -65.79 -16.68
N LEU A 203 15.96 -64.75 -16.52
CA LEU A 203 14.79 -64.48 -17.36
C LEU A 203 15.18 -64.35 -18.83
N HIS A 204 16.23 -63.57 -19.14
CA HIS A 204 16.75 -63.43 -20.50
C HIS A 204 17.22 -64.78 -21.06
N THR A 205 17.90 -65.60 -20.25
CA THR A 205 18.34 -66.94 -20.68
C THR A 205 17.17 -67.86 -21.04
N LEU A 206 16.10 -67.89 -20.24
CA LEU A 206 14.93 -68.73 -20.53
C LEU A 206 14.18 -68.28 -21.79
N TRP A 207 14.05 -66.96 -21.99
CA TRP A 207 13.47 -66.43 -23.22
C TRP A 207 14.34 -66.66 -24.45
N ASP A 208 15.66 -66.63 -24.31
CA ASP A 208 16.60 -66.99 -25.38
C ASP A 208 16.51 -68.48 -25.73
N GLN A 209 16.35 -69.36 -24.74
CA GLN A 209 16.10 -70.79 -24.97
C GLN A 209 14.80 -71.04 -25.74
N LEU A 210 13.74 -70.26 -25.47
CA LEU A 210 12.51 -70.33 -26.26
C LEU A 210 12.70 -69.83 -27.69
N ALA A 211 13.46 -68.75 -27.88
CA ALA A 211 13.64 -68.11 -29.18
C ALA A 211 14.61 -68.84 -30.12
N THR A 212 15.60 -69.53 -29.56
CA THR A 212 16.66 -70.22 -30.34
C THR A 212 16.27 -71.62 -30.76
N ASN A 213 15.25 -72.23 -30.13
CA ASN A 213 14.78 -73.56 -30.48
C ASN A 213 13.80 -73.50 -31.67
N PRO A 214 14.15 -74.10 -32.84
CA PRO A 214 13.33 -74.03 -34.04
C PRO A 214 12.00 -74.81 -33.94
N ASP A 215 11.84 -75.69 -32.95
CA ASP A 215 10.60 -76.43 -32.71
C ASP A 215 9.54 -75.59 -31.96
N PHE A 216 9.91 -74.45 -31.36
CA PHE A 216 8.97 -73.56 -30.68
C PHE A 216 8.47 -72.44 -31.59
N VAL A 217 7.29 -71.92 -31.28
CA VAL A 217 6.61 -70.87 -32.07
C VAL A 217 7.06 -69.45 -31.67
N VAL A 218 8.02 -69.31 -30.74
CA VAL A 218 8.46 -68.00 -30.21
C VAL A 218 9.62 -67.46 -31.05
N GLY A 219 9.41 -66.32 -31.71
CA GLY A 219 10.48 -65.65 -32.45
C GLY A 219 11.37 -64.77 -31.56
N GLU A 220 12.62 -64.52 -31.97
CA GLU A 220 13.59 -63.67 -31.24
C GLU A 220 13.04 -62.26 -30.92
N LYS A 221 12.31 -61.66 -31.85
CA LYS A 221 11.67 -60.35 -31.66
C LYS A 221 10.54 -60.41 -30.63
N GLU A 222 9.78 -61.49 -30.61
CA GLU A 222 8.69 -61.69 -29.66
C GLU A 222 9.24 -61.88 -28.24
N ALA A 223 10.28 -62.71 -28.09
CA ALA A 223 10.97 -62.91 -26.81
C ALA A 223 11.53 -61.59 -26.24
N LYS A 224 12.21 -60.78 -27.07
CA LYS A 224 12.73 -59.46 -26.63
C LYS A 224 11.62 -58.51 -26.17
N ILE A 225 10.50 -58.47 -26.89
CA ILE A 225 9.35 -57.63 -26.51
C ILE A 225 8.72 -58.13 -25.21
N ALA A 226 8.62 -59.44 -25.01
CA ALA A 226 8.08 -60.03 -23.78
C ALA A 226 8.93 -59.64 -22.57
N VAL A 227 10.26 -59.81 -22.66
CA VAL A 227 11.19 -59.42 -21.59
C VAL A 227 11.12 -57.91 -21.32
N GLN A 228 11.14 -57.07 -22.36
CA GLN A 228 11.05 -55.62 -22.19
C GLN A 228 9.76 -55.18 -21.48
N ARG A 229 8.64 -55.85 -21.76
CA ARG A 229 7.36 -55.59 -21.07
C ARG A 229 7.39 -55.99 -19.61
N MET A 230 7.94 -57.18 -19.30
CA MET A 230 8.11 -57.66 -17.91
C MET A 230 8.97 -56.68 -17.10
N GLU A 231 10.13 -56.29 -17.63
CA GLU A 231 11.03 -55.32 -17.00
C GLU A 231 10.39 -53.94 -16.81
N SER A 232 9.57 -53.49 -17.77
CA SER A 232 8.84 -52.22 -17.66
C SER A 232 7.78 -52.25 -16.56
N ARG A 233 7.12 -53.40 -16.33
CA ARG A 233 6.22 -53.59 -15.18
C ARG A 233 6.99 -53.54 -13.87
N HIS A 234 8.11 -54.24 -13.78
CA HIS A 234 8.98 -54.22 -12.59
C HIS A 234 9.51 -52.80 -12.28
N LEU A 235 9.95 -52.05 -13.29
CA LEU A 235 10.38 -50.67 -13.10
C LEU A 235 9.22 -49.81 -12.57
N SER A 236 8.01 -50.01 -13.07
CA SER A 236 6.82 -49.28 -12.62
C SER A 236 6.43 -49.63 -11.17
N GLU A 237 6.58 -50.89 -10.77
CA GLU A 237 6.46 -51.32 -9.36
C GLU A 237 7.51 -50.65 -8.46
N SER A 238 8.76 -50.55 -8.94
CA SER A 238 9.81 -49.80 -8.24
C SER A 238 9.50 -48.30 -8.15
N MET A 239 8.82 -47.72 -9.14
CA MET A 239 8.40 -46.32 -9.12
C MET A 239 7.27 -46.05 -8.11
N LEU A 240 6.42 -47.04 -7.81
CA LEU A 240 5.47 -46.91 -6.69
C LEU A 240 6.20 -46.84 -5.35
N SER A 241 7.27 -47.62 -5.18
CA SER A 241 8.14 -47.58 -4.00
C SER A 241 8.89 -46.24 -3.88
N THR A 242 9.29 -45.61 -4.99
CA THR A 242 9.87 -44.25 -4.96
C THR A 242 8.82 -43.18 -4.61
N VAL A 243 7.57 -43.35 -5.03
CA VAL A 243 6.44 -42.50 -4.58
C VAL A 243 6.31 -42.56 -3.06
N ASP A 244 6.33 -43.77 -2.47
CA ASP A 244 6.24 -43.91 -1.00
C ASP A 244 7.40 -43.20 -0.28
N ARG A 245 8.63 -43.36 -0.78
CA ARG A 245 9.81 -42.67 -0.21
C ARG A 245 9.70 -41.15 -0.34
N ALA A 246 9.26 -40.65 -1.49
CA ALA A 246 9.05 -39.22 -1.71
C ALA A 246 7.99 -38.64 -0.76
N LEU A 247 6.92 -39.40 -0.50
CA LEU A 247 5.88 -39.03 0.47
C LEU A 247 6.42 -39.05 1.91
N ALA A 248 7.22 -40.05 2.28
CA ALA A 248 7.83 -40.15 3.62
C ALA A 248 8.74 -38.94 3.96
N THR A 249 9.37 -38.32 2.95
CA THR A 249 10.18 -37.11 3.11
C THR A 249 9.40 -35.80 2.86
N GLY A 250 8.06 -35.85 2.79
CA GLY A 250 7.18 -34.67 2.63
C GLY A 250 7.07 -34.13 1.20
N GLY A 251 7.61 -34.81 0.19
CA GLY A 251 7.70 -34.35 -1.19
C GLY A 251 6.50 -34.71 -2.07
N ILE A 252 5.30 -34.19 -1.77
CA ILE A 252 4.08 -34.46 -2.59
C ILE A 252 4.28 -34.05 -4.06
N ALA A 253 4.98 -32.94 -4.31
CA ALA A 253 5.28 -32.46 -5.66
C ALA A 253 6.16 -33.45 -6.43
N GLU A 254 7.15 -34.04 -5.77
CA GLU A 254 8.05 -35.04 -6.37
C GLU A 254 7.31 -36.36 -6.61
N ALA A 255 6.48 -36.81 -5.66
CA ALA A 255 5.61 -37.97 -5.83
C ALA A 255 4.66 -37.81 -7.05
N ARG A 256 4.07 -36.62 -7.25
CA ARG A 256 3.24 -36.30 -8.43
C ARG A 256 4.04 -36.28 -9.73
N LYS A 257 5.32 -35.91 -9.69
CA LYS A 257 6.21 -35.97 -10.86
C LYS A 257 6.46 -37.42 -11.26
N ILE A 258 6.73 -38.29 -10.29
CA ILE A 258 6.91 -39.73 -10.52
C ILE A 258 5.62 -40.35 -11.09
N SER A 259 4.45 -40.08 -10.49
CA SER A 259 3.14 -40.54 -11.02
C SER A 259 2.91 -40.12 -12.48
N ARG A 260 3.21 -38.86 -12.83
CA ARG A 260 3.11 -38.37 -14.22
C ARG A 260 4.11 -39.03 -15.17
N SER A 261 5.32 -39.35 -14.70
CA SER A 261 6.32 -40.01 -15.53
C SER A 261 5.88 -41.42 -15.95
N ILE A 262 5.12 -42.16 -15.11
CA ILE A 262 4.54 -43.46 -15.48
C ILE A 262 3.62 -43.34 -16.71
N LEU A 263 2.88 -42.23 -16.83
CA LEU A 263 1.99 -41.97 -17.96
C LEU A 263 2.72 -41.55 -19.24
N THR A 264 3.91 -40.95 -19.12
CA THR A 264 4.55 -40.18 -20.20
C THR A 264 5.89 -40.72 -20.66
N ASP A 265 6.59 -41.52 -19.85
CA ASP A 265 7.90 -42.05 -20.23
C ASP A 265 7.78 -43.12 -21.31
N GLU A 266 8.25 -42.81 -22.52
CA GLU A 266 8.23 -43.70 -23.68
C GLU A 266 9.15 -44.92 -23.52
N LYS A 267 10.12 -44.86 -22.60
CA LYS A 267 11.02 -45.99 -22.31
C LYS A 267 10.31 -47.14 -21.58
N LEU A 268 9.18 -46.85 -20.93
CA LEU A 268 8.32 -47.86 -20.32
C LEU A 268 7.48 -48.54 -21.40
N ALA A 269 7.78 -49.80 -21.72
CA ALA A 269 7.03 -50.59 -22.69
C ALA A 269 5.68 -51.10 -22.13
N LEU A 270 4.92 -50.23 -21.46
CA LEU A 270 3.61 -50.52 -20.90
C LEU A 270 2.47 -50.24 -21.88
N THR A 271 1.39 -51.02 -21.78
CA THR A 271 0.12 -50.73 -22.45
C THR A 271 -0.56 -49.50 -21.84
N PRO A 272 -1.46 -48.83 -22.58
CA PRO A 272 -2.25 -47.70 -22.03
C PRO A 272 -3.11 -48.06 -20.81
N ALA A 273 -3.48 -49.33 -20.64
CA ALA A 273 -4.20 -49.80 -19.47
C ALA A 273 -3.27 -49.89 -18.26
N GLU A 274 -2.11 -50.53 -18.40
CA GLU A 274 -1.10 -50.66 -17.36
C GLU A 274 -0.59 -49.28 -16.89
N ARG A 275 -0.35 -48.34 -17.81
CA ARG A 275 0.05 -46.96 -17.46
C ARG A 275 -0.97 -46.29 -16.53
N ARG A 276 -2.26 -46.42 -16.85
CA ARG A 276 -3.35 -45.86 -16.04
C ARG A 276 -3.47 -46.57 -14.69
N GLN A 277 -3.29 -47.88 -14.65
CA GLN A 277 -3.30 -48.65 -13.41
C GLN A 277 -2.18 -48.20 -12.46
N TYR A 278 -0.92 -48.19 -12.93
CA TYR A 278 0.21 -47.79 -12.10
C TYR A 278 0.16 -46.32 -11.67
N ALA A 279 -0.21 -45.40 -12.57
CA ALA A 279 -0.42 -44.00 -12.20
C ALA A 279 -1.60 -43.81 -11.24
N GLY A 280 -2.66 -44.61 -11.38
CA GLY A 280 -3.81 -44.64 -10.46
C GLY A 280 -3.38 -45.03 -9.05
N LEU A 281 -2.64 -46.14 -8.91
CA LEU A 281 -2.09 -46.60 -7.63
C LEU A 281 -1.14 -45.56 -6.99
N ALA A 282 -0.32 -44.88 -7.79
CA ALA A 282 0.52 -43.78 -7.32
C ALA A 282 -0.31 -42.61 -6.79
N ASN A 283 -1.36 -42.22 -7.51
CA ASN A 283 -2.24 -41.13 -7.11
C ASN A 283 -3.06 -41.46 -5.86
N GLU A 284 -3.50 -42.70 -5.70
CA GLU A 284 -4.21 -43.16 -4.50
C GLU A 284 -3.33 -42.99 -3.25
N ARG A 285 -2.07 -43.43 -3.31
CA ARG A 285 -1.08 -43.25 -2.23
C ARG A 285 -0.85 -41.77 -1.91
N ILE A 286 -0.68 -40.93 -2.93
CA ILE A 286 -0.49 -39.48 -2.78
C ILE A 286 -1.71 -38.84 -2.11
N ASN A 287 -2.92 -39.18 -2.56
CA ASN A 287 -4.16 -38.61 -2.04
C ASN A 287 -4.43 -39.06 -0.60
N GLY A 288 -4.16 -40.33 -0.27
CA GLY A 288 -4.26 -40.85 1.10
C GLY A 288 -3.31 -40.13 2.06
N PHE A 289 -2.05 -39.94 1.67
CA PHE A 289 -1.07 -39.19 2.45
C PHE A 289 -1.50 -37.71 2.63
N ALA A 290 -1.96 -37.06 1.57
CA ALA A 290 -2.43 -35.67 1.65
C ALA A 290 -3.65 -35.51 2.57
N ALA A 291 -4.59 -36.46 2.55
CA ALA A 291 -5.74 -36.47 3.45
C ALA A 291 -5.33 -36.65 4.91
N GLN A 292 -4.38 -37.55 5.20
CA GLN A 292 -3.85 -37.77 6.53
C GLN A 292 -3.07 -36.55 7.06
N ALA A 293 -2.24 -35.92 6.22
CA ALA A 293 -1.53 -34.69 6.57
C ALA A 293 -2.51 -33.56 6.95
N LYS A 294 -3.61 -33.42 6.20
CA LYS A 294 -4.67 -32.44 6.48
C LYS A 294 -5.41 -32.75 7.79
N ALA A 295 -5.70 -34.02 8.08
CA ALA A 295 -6.36 -34.43 9.32
C ALA A 295 -5.50 -34.14 10.56
N ASN A 296 -4.18 -34.39 10.47
CA ASN A 296 -3.24 -34.16 11.57
C ASN A 296 -3.03 -32.67 11.90
N LEU A 297 -3.36 -31.77 10.96
CA LEU A 297 -3.20 -30.33 11.14
C LEU A 297 -4.33 -29.66 11.92
N LYS A 298 -5.50 -30.30 11.97
CA LYS A 298 -6.71 -29.71 12.55
C LYS A 298 -6.56 -29.29 14.03
N PRO A 299 -5.93 -30.08 14.92
CA PRO A 299 -5.68 -29.65 16.30
C PRO A 299 -4.82 -28.38 16.39
N THR A 300 -3.81 -28.25 15.53
CA THR A 300 -2.95 -27.06 15.46
C THR A 300 -3.72 -25.84 14.94
N GLN A 301 -4.60 -26.02 13.96
CA GLN A 301 -5.49 -24.96 13.48
C GLN A 301 -6.47 -24.49 14.57
N ASP A 302 -7.05 -25.41 15.33
CA ASP A 302 -7.96 -25.08 16.44
C ASP A 302 -7.20 -24.37 17.59
N ARG A 303 -5.94 -24.76 17.85
CA ARG A 303 -5.04 -24.03 18.76
C ARG A 303 -4.72 -22.63 18.26
N SER A 304 -4.41 -22.47 16.98
CA SER A 304 -4.16 -21.17 16.34
C SER A 304 -5.34 -20.20 16.53
N LYS A 305 -6.57 -20.67 16.29
CA LYS A 305 -7.79 -19.87 16.53
C LYS A 305 -7.96 -19.46 17.99
N THR A 306 -7.61 -20.33 18.93
CA THR A 306 -7.67 -20.03 20.36
C THR A 306 -6.66 -18.93 20.73
N ILE A 307 -5.44 -19.00 20.19
CA ILE A 307 -4.42 -17.97 20.38
C ILE A 307 -4.87 -16.64 19.76
N GLN A 308 -5.39 -16.64 18.53
CA GLN A 308 -5.92 -15.44 17.88
C GLN A 308 -7.01 -14.75 18.72
N LYS A 309 -7.88 -15.53 19.39
CA LYS A 309 -8.90 -14.97 20.28
C LYS A 309 -8.27 -14.26 21.49
N ARG A 310 -7.28 -14.86 22.15
CA ARG A 310 -6.58 -14.25 23.28
C ARG A 310 -5.79 -13.01 22.89
N LEU A 311 -5.18 -13.01 21.70
CA LEU A 311 -4.48 -11.85 21.16
C LEU A 311 -5.41 -10.66 21.00
N LYS A 312 -6.66 -10.86 20.57
CA LYS A 312 -7.68 -9.79 20.52
C LYS A 312 -8.02 -9.21 21.90
N GLU A 313 -7.90 -10.02 22.95
CA GLU A 313 -8.10 -9.60 24.34
C GLU A 313 -6.83 -8.96 24.95
N GLY A 314 -5.72 -8.89 24.20
CA GLY A 314 -4.43 -8.34 24.67
C GLY A 314 -3.63 -9.30 25.56
N VAL A 315 -4.01 -10.57 25.63
CA VAL A 315 -3.40 -11.57 26.51
C VAL A 315 -2.42 -12.45 25.74
N GLY A 316 -1.25 -12.72 26.32
CA GLY A 316 -0.30 -13.72 25.79
C GLY A 316 0.58 -13.27 24.62
N LEU A 317 0.73 -11.96 24.38
CA LEU A 317 1.48 -11.37 23.25
C LEU A 317 2.92 -11.88 23.07
N ASP A 318 3.59 -12.20 24.18
CA ASP A 318 4.99 -12.66 24.21
C ASP A 318 5.17 -14.05 24.84
N ASN A 319 4.10 -14.66 25.33
CA ASN A 319 4.17 -15.87 26.17
C ASN A 319 3.26 -17.01 25.70
N ASP A 320 2.58 -16.84 24.56
CA ASP A 320 1.86 -17.93 23.89
C ASP A 320 2.83 -18.71 22.99
N ASP A 321 2.57 -20.00 22.79
CA ASP A 321 3.25 -20.89 21.83
C ASP A 321 3.00 -20.48 20.36
N ILE A 322 2.94 -19.17 20.05
CA ILE A 322 2.64 -18.58 18.74
C ILE A 322 3.63 -19.07 17.70
N ASP A 323 4.92 -18.90 17.96
CA ASP A 323 5.98 -19.23 17.00
C ASP A 323 6.04 -20.75 16.77
N LEU A 324 5.83 -21.53 17.84
CA LEU A 324 5.72 -23.00 17.77
C LEU A 324 4.50 -23.42 16.93
N THR A 325 3.33 -22.81 17.17
CA THR A 325 2.08 -23.11 16.46
C THR A 325 2.15 -22.69 14.99
N ALA A 326 2.68 -21.52 14.69
CA ALA A 326 2.91 -21.06 13.33
C ALA A 326 3.91 -21.97 12.60
N ALA A 327 4.98 -22.40 13.26
CA ALA A 327 5.94 -23.35 12.69
C ALA A 327 5.33 -24.74 12.46
N GLU A 328 4.42 -25.21 13.33
CA GLU A 328 3.66 -26.45 13.11
C GLU A 328 2.66 -26.32 11.96
N LEU A 329 1.95 -25.20 11.83
CA LEU A 329 1.07 -24.91 10.70
C LEU A 329 1.83 -24.90 9.37
N ALA A 330 2.95 -24.16 9.32
CA ALA A 330 3.79 -24.09 8.14
C ALA A 330 4.36 -25.46 7.74
N ARG A 331 4.87 -26.25 8.71
CA ARG A 331 5.34 -27.63 8.46
C ARG A 331 4.23 -28.57 8.02
N GLY A 332 2.99 -28.34 8.49
CA GLY A 332 1.80 -29.08 8.07
C GLY A 332 1.22 -28.64 6.72
N GLY A 333 1.80 -27.63 6.07
CA GLY A 333 1.37 -27.15 4.75
C GLY A 333 0.34 -26.00 4.77
N ASP A 334 0.05 -25.41 5.93
CA ASP A 334 -0.85 -24.25 6.09
C ASP A 334 -0.06 -22.98 6.37
N MET A 335 0.67 -22.52 5.36
CA MET A 335 1.43 -21.27 5.43
C MET A 335 0.52 -20.06 5.63
N ALA A 336 -0.68 -20.09 5.07
CA ALA A 336 -1.66 -19.02 5.21
C ALA A 336 -2.12 -18.85 6.66
N GLY A 337 -2.47 -19.96 7.34
CA GLY A 337 -2.83 -19.93 8.77
C GLY A 337 -1.67 -19.53 9.69
N ALA A 338 -0.42 -19.86 9.32
CA ALA A 338 0.76 -19.40 10.04
C ALA A 338 0.94 -17.87 9.91
N MET A 339 0.78 -17.32 8.70
CA MET A 339 0.86 -15.88 8.44
C MET A 339 -0.28 -15.12 9.12
N GLU A 340 -1.49 -15.66 9.12
CA GLU A 340 -2.65 -15.09 9.81
C GLU A 340 -2.41 -14.96 11.32
N LEU A 341 -1.78 -15.98 11.94
CA LEU A 341 -1.43 -15.94 13.36
C LEU A 341 -0.38 -14.86 13.68
N TYR A 342 0.63 -14.67 12.82
CA TYR A 342 1.60 -13.58 12.97
C TYR A 342 0.97 -12.20 12.77
N SER A 343 0.07 -12.07 11.79
CA SER A 343 -0.69 -10.83 11.55
C SER A 343 -1.54 -10.48 12.77
N ALA A 344 -2.25 -11.47 13.35
CA ALA A 344 -3.03 -11.27 14.57
C ALA A 344 -2.17 -10.80 15.75
N ARG A 345 -0.94 -11.32 15.91
CA ARG A 345 0.02 -10.87 16.94
C ARG A 345 0.47 -9.42 16.68
N ALA A 346 0.79 -9.09 15.44
CA ALA A 346 1.21 -7.74 15.06
C ALA A 346 0.10 -6.72 15.35
N MET A 347 -1.14 -7.00 14.95
CA MET A 347 -2.31 -6.17 15.24
C MET A 347 -2.50 -5.97 16.75
N ALA A 348 -2.45 -7.06 17.52
CA ALA A 348 -2.65 -7.00 18.96
C ALA A 348 -1.58 -6.16 19.68
N ARG A 349 -0.32 -6.21 19.22
CA ARG A 349 0.76 -5.32 19.71
C ARG A 349 0.49 -3.86 19.36
N THR A 350 0.09 -3.58 18.12
CA THR A 350 -0.25 -2.23 17.68
C THR A 350 -1.39 -1.64 18.52
N LEU A 351 -2.43 -2.42 18.79
CA LEU A 351 -3.54 -2.02 19.67
C LEU A 351 -3.10 -1.81 21.12
N GLN A 352 -2.19 -2.65 21.64
CA GLN A 352 -1.65 -2.46 22.97
C GLN A 352 -0.86 -1.15 23.07
N THR A 353 0.00 -0.85 22.10
CA THR A 353 0.73 0.42 22.05
C THR A 353 -0.25 1.60 21.99
N PHE A 354 -1.28 1.52 21.14
CA PHE A 354 -2.30 2.55 21.04
C PHE A 354 -3.01 2.81 22.39
N LYS A 355 -3.43 1.76 23.09
CA LYS A 355 -4.09 1.87 24.40
C LYS A 355 -3.17 2.41 25.52
N LEU A 356 -1.85 2.28 25.37
CA LEU A 356 -0.87 2.78 26.33
C LEU A 356 -0.39 4.20 26.02
N SER A 357 -0.64 4.70 24.81
CA SER A 357 -0.33 6.06 24.40
C SER A 357 -1.26 7.09 25.05
N ASP A 358 -0.78 8.31 25.19
CA ASP A 358 -1.62 9.45 25.58
C ASP A 358 -2.62 9.83 24.45
N ASN A 359 -3.61 10.65 24.78
CA ASN A 359 -4.70 11.00 23.86
C ASN A 359 -4.20 11.70 22.58
N GLU A 360 -3.17 12.56 22.66
CA GLU A 360 -2.62 13.24 21.48
C GLU A 360 -1.92 12.25 20.54
N GLN A 361 -1.12 11.34 21.09
CA GLN A 361 -0.47 10.29 20.33
C GLN A 361 -1.50 9.34 19.70
N GLN A 362 -2.55 8.97 20.44
CA GLN A 362 -3.64 8.17 19.91
C GLN A 362 -4.32 8.87 18.72
N VAL A 363 -4.61 10.16 18.83
CA VAL A 363 -5.19 10.94 17.73
C VAL A 363 -4.27 10.93 16.52
N ALA A 364 -2.98 11.22 16.68
CA ALA A 364 -2.02 11.19 15.57
C ALA A 364 -1.90 9.80 14.91
N MET A 365 -1.89 8.73 15.71
CA MET A 365 -1.88 7.34 15.24
C MET A 365 -3.17 7.01 14.46
N ALA A 366 -4.32 7.45 14.95
CA ALA A 366 -5.61 7.21 14.33
C ALA A 366 -5.85 8.07 13.07
N GLU A 367 -5.46 9.35 13.07
CA GLU A 367 -5.47 10.23 11.89
C GLU A 367 -4.61 9.65 10.77
N THR A 368 -3.40 9.20 11.11
CA THR A 368 -2.51 8.53 10.15
C THR A 368 -3.16 7.26 9.62
N ALA A 369 -3.74 6.43 10.50
CA ALA A 369 -4.33 5.17 10.13
C ALA A 369 -5.61 5.33 9.28
N ILE A 370 -6.51 6.24 9.66
CA ILE A 370 -7.76 6.53 8.97
C ILE A 370 -7.51 7.31 7.68
N GLY A 371 -6.56 8.25 7.68
CA GLY A 371 -6.09 8.92 6.46
C GLY A 371 -5.53 7.92 5.45
N ASN A 372 -4.83 6.88 5.92
CA ASN A 372 -4.37 5.79 5.07
C ASN A 372 -5.50 4.84 4.63
N ALA A 373 -6.52 4.60 5.46
CA ALA A 373 -7.68 3.75 5.14
C ALA A 373 -8.71 4.40 4.21
N ASN A 374 -8.91 5.72 4.32
CA ASN A 374 -9.81 6.53 3.50
C ASN A 374 -9.15 7.03 2.21
N ARG A 375 -7.84 6.84 2.06
CA ARG A 375 -7.21 6.94 0.73
C ARG A 375 -7.83 5.85 -0.14
N PRO A 376 -8.40 6.19 -1.31
CA PRO A 376 -8.90 5.16 -2.21
C PRO A 376 -7.79 4.14 -2.40
N SER A 377 -8.05 2.86 -2.06
CA SER A 377 -7.16 1.75 -2.40
C SER A 377 -6.68 1.99 -3.83
N PRO A 378 -5.42 1.74 -4.20
CA PRO A 378 -5.03 1.70 -5.60
C PRO A 378 -5.97 0.70 -6.27
N GLY A 379 -7.00 1.24 -6.92
CA GLY A 379 -8.09 0.42 -7.43
C GLY A 379 -7.46 -0.56 -8.39
N ARG A 380 -7.92 -1.82 -8.36
CA ARG A 380 -7.80 -2.67 -9.53
C ARG A 380 -8.21 -1.81 -10.74
N SER A 381 -7.25 -1.60 -11.66
CA SER A 381 -7.42 -0.99 -12.98
C SER A 381 -7.30 0.55 -13.09
N ARG A 382 -6.11 1.12 -12.89
CA ARG A 382 -5.53 2.05 -13.89
C ARG A 382 -4.03 1.80 -14.00
N PRO A 383 -3.50 1.33 -15.15
CA PRO A 383 -2.07 1.18 -15.32
C PRO A 383 -1.41 2.57 -15.20
N VAL A 384 -0.39 2.68 -14.35
CA VAL A 384 0.54 3.82 -14.39
C VAL A 384 1.07 3.90 -15.83
N SER A 385 0.66 4.94 -16.57
CA SER A 385 1.12 5.14 -17.94
C SER A 385 2.54 5.67 -17.91
N VAL A 386 3.51 4.76 -18.02
CA VAL A 386 4.92 5.11 -18.14
C VAL A 386 5.21 5.43 -19.61
N ALA A 387 5.93 6.54 -19.87
CA ALA A 387 6.35 6.89 -21.22
C ALA A 387 7.12 5.71 -21.86
N PRO A 388 6.94 5.40 -23.17
CA PRO A 388 7.55 4.22 -23.81
C PRO A 388 9.07 4.14 -23.64
N GLN A 389 9.75 5.28 -23.66
CA GLN A 389 11.21 5.39 -23.46
C GLN A 389 11.62 4.97 -22.04
N LEU A 390 10.87 5.42 -21.02
CA LEU A 390 11.13 5.06 -19.62
C LEU A 390 10.81 3.58 -19.36
N SER A 391 9.72 3.06 -19.92
CA SER A 391 9.38 1.63 -19.90
C SER A 391 10.51 0.77 -20.47
N GLY A 392 11.08 1.17 -21.62
CA GLY A 392 12.24 0.51 -22.22
C GLY A 392 13.48 0.52 -21.32
N ARG A 393 13.79 1.66 -20.67
CA ARG A 393 14.91 1.77 -19.73
C ARG A 393 14.70 0.91 -18.47
N MET A 394 13.49 0.84 -17.94
CA MET A 394 13.16 -0.01 -16.78
C MET A 394 13.39 -1.49 -17.10
N GLN A 395 12.93 -1.96 -18.27
CA GLN A 395 13.16 -3.34 -18.71
C GLN A 395 14.64 -3.66 -18.95
N GLN A 396 15.39 -2.70 -19.52
CA GLN A 396 16.83 -2.85 -19.72
C GLN A 396 17.57 -2.95 -18.38
N ALA A 397 17.20 -2.12 -17.40
CA ALA A 397 17.77 -2.17 -16.06
C ALA A 397 17.42 -3.45 -15.30
N MET A 398 16.19 -3.97 -15.40
CA MET A 398 15.79 -5.25 -14.81
C MET A 398 16.69 -6.38 -15.32
N LYS A 399 16.80 -6.50 -16.65
CA LYS A 399 17.67 -7.49 -17.30
C LYS A 399 19.12 -7.34 -16.88
N HIS A 400 19.61 -6.11 -16.76
CA HIS A 400 20.99 -5.81 -16.38
C HIS A 400 21.33 -6.33 -14.97
N TYR A 401 20.45 -6.11 -13.99
CA TYR A 401 20.65 -6.55 -12.61
C TYR A 401 20.40 -8.05 -12.43
N ILE A 402 19.39 -8.62 -13.10
CA ILE A 402 19.13 -10.07 -13.10
C ILE A 402 20.32 -10.83 -13.70
N ALA A 403 20.90 -10.33 -14.81
CA ALA A 403 22.07 -10.94 -15.43
C ALA A 403 23.32 -10.93 -14.52
N ARG A 404 23.36 -10.07 -13.51
CA ARG A 404 24.43 -9.98 -12.50
C ARG A 404 24.10 -10.73 -11.21
N GLY A 405 23.05 -11.56 -11.21
CA GLY A 405 22.68 -12.42 -10.09
C GLY A 405 21.72 -11.78 -9.08
N GLY A 406 21.18 -10.60 -9.36
CA GLY A 406 20.15 -9.98 -8.52
C GLY A 406 18.82 -10.74 -8.61
N SER A 407 18.08 -10.82 -7.50
CA SER A 407 16.71 -11.34 -7.55
C SER A 407 15.81 -10.35 -8.31
N PRO A 408 14.72 -10.82 -8.97
CA PRO A 408 13.81 -9.90 -9.66
C PRO A 408 13.18 -8.86 -8.73
N VAL A 409 12.96 -9.22 -7.45
CA VAL A 409 12.45 -8.30 -6.42
C VAL A 409 13.48 -7.23 -6.06
N MET A 410 14.76 -7.62 -5.91
CA MET A 410 15.87 -6.69 -5.67
C MET A 410 16.04 -5.72 -6.84
N ALA A 411 16.04 -6.23 -8.08
CA ALA A 411 16.15 -5.41 -9.28
C ALA A 411 15.00 -4.38 -9.38
N ALA A 412 13.78 -4.80 -9.06
CA ALA A 412 12.61 -3.92 -9.03
C ALA A 412 12.74 -2.78 -8.00
N GLY A 413 13.16 -3.09 -6.78
CA GLY A 413 13.38 -2.09 -5.72
C GLY A 413 14.47 -1.06 -6.06
N ILE A 414 15.55 -1.51 -6.71
CA ILE A 414 16.61 -0.63 -7.23
C ILE A 414 16.04 0.34 -8.26
N ILE A 415 15.33 -0.19 -9.26
CA ILE A 415 14.80 0.62 -10.37
C ILE A 415 13.76 1.62 -9.90
N GLY A 416 12.86 1.24 -8.99
CA GLY A 416 11.85 2.15 -8.47
C GLY A 416 12.46 3.41 -7.83
N ASN A 417 13.57 3.26 -7.12
CA ASN A 417 14.31 4.37 -6.55
C ASN A 417 15.00 5.22 -7.62
N LEU A 418 15.73 4.62 -8.55
CA LEU A 418 16.42 5.36 -9.62
C LEU A 418 15.45 6.11 -10.56
N VAL A 419 14.22 5.61 -10.74
CA VAL A 419 13.18 6.34 -11.47
C VAL A 419 12.77 7.60 -10.72
N GLN A 420 12.66 7.57 -9.39
CA GLN A 420 12.38 8.76 -8.59
C GLN A 420 13.53 9.77 -8.63
N GLU A 421 14.78 9.30 -8.62
CA GLU A 421 15.96 10.18 -8.62
C GLU A 421 16.15 10.91 -9.95
N SER A 422 15.96 10.22 -11.08
CA SER A 422 16.37 10.77 -12.38
C SER A 422 15.44 10.42 -13.53
N SER A 423 14.34 9.71 -13.30
CA SER A 423 13.56 9.04 -14.36
C SER A 423 14.44 8.17 -15.26
N LEU A 424 15.45 7.53 -14.67
CA LEU A 424 16.50 6.77 -15.35
C LEU A 424 17.27 7.56 -16.41
N ASN A 425 17.41 8.89 -16.25
CA ASN A 425 18.18 9.74 -17.15
C ASN A 425 19.67 9.78 -16.73
N THR A 426 20.55 9.23 -17.57
CA THR A 426 21.99 9.20 -17.30
C THR A 426 22.66 10.57 -17.35
N SER A 427 22.02 11.54 -17.99
CA SER A 427 22.48 12.93 -18.09
C SER A 427 21.73 13.88 -17.16
N ALA A 428 21.00 13.35 -16.16
CA ALA A 428 20.35 14.19 -15.16
C ALA A 428 21.41 15.00 -14.39
N LEU A 429 21.16 16.30 -14.21
CA LEU A 429 22.05 17.25 -13.56
C LEU A 429 21.22 18.21 -12.71
N ASN A 430 21.46 18.23 -11.40
CA ASN A 430 20.91 19.24 -10.49
C ASN A 430 22.05 20.09 -9.94
N PRO A 431 22.23 21.33 -10.45
CA PRO A 431 23.35 22.19 -10.06
C PRO A 431 23.29 22.61 -8.59
N GLY A 432 24.40 22.42 -7.86
CA GLY A 432 24.56 22.88 -6.47
C GLY A 432 23.65 22.24 -5.40
N ASP A 433 22.95 21.15 -5.72
CA ASP A 433 21.97 20.50 -4.85
C ASP A 433 22.61 19.56 -3.79
N GLY A 434 23.91 19.27 -3.93
CA GLY A 434 24.67 18.56 -2.92
C GLY A 434 24.80 19.36 -1.62
N THR A 435 24.80 18.69 -0.47
CA THR A 435 25.03 19.32 0.84
C THR A 435 26.38 20.03 0.98
N ASP A 436 27.33 19.72 0.09
CA ASP A 436 28.63 20.37 -0.07
C ASP A 436 28.65 21.43 -1.19
N GLY A 437 27.50 21.76 -1.77
CA GLY A 437 27.33 22.69 -2.90
C GLY A 437 27.72 22.13 -4.26
N SER A 438 27.96 20.82 -4.39
CA SER A 438 28.28 20.17 -5.65
C SER A 438 27.04 19.76 -6.46
N ASP A 439 27.22 19.53 -7.76
CA ASP A 439 26.13 19.08 -8.63
C ASP A 439 25.82 17.59 -8.41
N SER A 440 24.54 17.24 -8.37
CA SER A 440 24.06 15.85 -8.41
C SER A 440 23.95 15.38 -9.86
N ILE A 441 24.54 14.22 -10.20
CA ILE A 441 24.61 13.71 -11.59
C ILE A 441 24.05 12.29 -11.74
N GLY A 442 23.50 11.99 -12.92
CA GLY A 442 23.21 10.62 -13.37
C GLY A 442 22.05 9.93 -12.65
N LEU A 443 21.98 8.59 -12.82
CA LEU A 443 20.84 7.76 -12.41
C LEU A 443 20.49 7.87 -10.93
N GLY A 444 21.51 7.83 -10.06
CA GLY A 444 21.35 7.91 -8.61
C GLY A 444 21.58 9.30 -8.02
N GLN A 445 21.56 10.36 -8.86
CA GLN A 445 21.80 11.74 -8.43
C GLN A 445 23.04 11.90 -7.54
N TRP A 446 24.15 11.26 -7.94
CA TRP A 446 25.39 11.26 -7.16
C TRP A 446 25.97 12.66 -7.08
N ASN A 447 26.27 13.13 -5.88
CA ASN A 447 26.96 14.41 -5.64
C ASN A 447 28.33 14.19 -4.97
N GLY A 448 29.12 15.26 -4.93
CA GLY A 448 30.34 15.36 -4.13
C GLY A 448 31.35 14.24 -4.37
N PRO A 449 31.78 13.51 -3.32
CA PRO A 449 32.69 12.37 -3.45
C PRO A 449 32.14 11.23 -4.31
N ARG A 450 30.84 10.95 -4.29
CA ARG A 450 30.22 9.85 -5.04
C ARG A 450 30.22 10.12 -6.54
N ALA A 451 29.99 11.38 -6.95
CA ALA A 451 30.11 11.80 -8.35
C ALA A 451 31.54 11.61 -8.90
N LYS A 452 32.56 11.89 -8.07
CA LYS A 452 33.97 11.65 -8.43
C LYS A 452 34.27 10.15 -8.53
N ALA A 453 33.73 9.35 -7.61
CA ALA A 453 33.87 7.90 -7.61
C ALA A 453 33.26 7.26 -8.87
N LEU A 454 32.09 7.72 -9.33
CA LEU A 454 31.50 7.28 -10.61
C LEU A 454 32.45 7.53 -11.79
N LYS A 455 33.00 8.73 -11.90
CA LYS A 455 33.94 9.09 -12.98
C LYS A 455 35.21 8.22 -12.95
N ALA A 456 35.75 7.98 -11.76
CA ALA A 456 36.91 7.10 -11.58
C ALA A 456 36.59 5.64 -11.91
N PHE A 457 35.42 5.15 -11.52
CA PHE A 457 34.94 3.80 -11.83
C PHE A 457 34.78 3.58 -13.33
N ALA A 458 34.19 4.55 -14.03
CA ALA A 458 34.06 4.53 -15.49
C ALA A 458 35.42 4.56 -16.19
N ALA A 459 36.33 5.46 -15.77
CA ALA A 459 37.67 5.58 -16.32
C ALA A 459 38.49 4.28 -16.17
N LYS A 460 38.40 3.60 -15.02
CA LYS A 460 39.07 2.32 -14.78
C LYS A 460 38.60 1.20 -15.69
N ARG A 461 37.35 1.28 -16.16
CA ARG A 461 36.73 0.31 -17.07
C ARG A 461 36.86 0.69 -18.55
N GLY A 462 37.49 1.83 -18.86
CA GLY A 462 37.53 2.36 -20.23
C GLY A 462 36.15 2.70 -20.78
N ALA A 463 35.19 3.03 -19.90
CA ALA A 463 33.80 3.30 -20.25
C ALA A 463 33.42 4.76 -19.98
N SER A 464 32.32 5.23 -20.57
CA SER A 464 31.81 6.59 -20.33
C SER A 464 31.06 6.66 -18.99
N PRO A 465 31.27 7.70 -18.17
CA PRO A 465 30.46 7.91 -16.96
C PRO A 465 28.99 8.23 -17.26
N ASP A 466 28.64 8.59 -18.50
CA ASP A 466 27.27 8.89 -18.93
C ASP A 466 26.56 7.67 -19.55
N ASP A 467 27.26 6.54 -19.67
CA ASP A 467 26.70 5.30 -20.21
C ASP A 467 25.76 4.63 -19.21
N PHE A 468 24.61 4.16 -19.69
CA PHE A 468 23.54 3.61 -18.86
C PHE A 468 23.98 2.34 -18.13
N SER A 469 24.66 1.43 -18.81
CA SER A 469 25.19 0.20 -18.20
C SER A 469 26.27 0.52 -17.16
N THR A 470 27.10 1.53 -17.43
CA THR A 470 28.18 1.96 -16.53
C THR A 470 27.62 2.55 -15.23
N GLN A 471 26.56 3.38 -15.31
CA GLN A 471 25.92 3.94 -14.12
C GLN A 471 25.16 2.87 -13.31
N LEU A 472 24.47 1.91 -13.95
CA LEU A 472 23.86 0.77 -13.25
C LEU A 472 24.91 -0.12 -12.56
N ASP A 473 26.04 -0.35 -13.21
CA ASP A 473 27.17 -1.08 -12.61
C ASP A 473 27.77 -0.36 -11.42
N PHE A 474 27.76 0.97 -11.43
CA PHE A 474 28.25 1.76 -10.32
C PHE A 474 27.30 1.68 -9.10
N VAL A 475 25.97 1.65 -9.31
CA VAL A 475 25.00 1.38 -8.22
C VAL A 475 25.31 0.05 -7.52
N LEU A 476 25.51 -1.03 -8.29
CA LEU A 476 25.90 -2.32 -7.72
C LEU A 476 27.26 -2.26 -7.03
N HIS A 477 28.24 -1.58 -7.61
CA HIS A 477 29.56 -1.43 -7.00
C HIS A 477 29.52 -0.72 -5.64
N GLU A 478 28.71 0.34 -5.52
CA GLU A 478 28.52 1.03 -4.23
C GLU A 478 27.78 0.13 -3.24
N LEU A 479 26.71 -0.56 -3.66
CA LEU A 479 25.99 -1.53 -2.81
C LEU A 479 26.91 -2.65 -2.29
N GLU A 480 27.80 -3.16 -3.12
CA GLU A 480 28.75 -4.23 -2.75
C GLU A 480 29.92 -3.74 -1.89
N THR A 481 30.21 -2.44 -1.88
CA THR A 481 31.39 -1.89 -1.18
C THR A 481 31.03 -0.90 -0.08
N THR A 482 30.56 0.29 -0.42
CA THR A 482 30.33 1.41 0.50
C THR A 482 28.94 1.42 1.13
N GLU A 483 27.97 0.71 0.54
CA GLU A 483 26.55 0.74 0.89
C GLU A 483 26.02 -0.65 1.34
N GLY A 484 26.90 -1.44 1.97
CA GLY A 484 26.63 -2.83 2.35
C GLY A 484 25.40 -3.05 3.24
N ALA A 485 25.06 -2.09 4.10
CA ALA A 485 23.88 -2.20 4.98
C ALA A 485 22.55 -2.11 4.21
N ALA A 486 22.50 -1.35 3.12
CA ALA A 486 21.35 -1.34 2.21
C ALA A 486 21.34 -2.62 1.37
N TYR A 487 22.52 -3.07 0.91
CA TYR A 487 22.68 -4.25 0.09
C TYR A 487 22.27 -5.56 0.79
N GLU A 488 22.66 -5.77 2.05
CA GLU A 488 22.24 -6.96 2.80
C GLU A 488 20.71 -7.02 2.97
N ARG A 489 20.07 -5.87 3.22
CA ARG A 489 18.60 -5.79 3.30
C ARG A 489 17.95 -6.03 1.93
N LEU A 490 18.53 -5.51 0.87
CA LEU A 490 18.09 -5.73 -0.51
C LEU A 490 18.16 -7.19 -0.93
N LYS A 491 19.23 -7.90 -0.56
CA LYS A 491 19.38 -9.35 -0.82
C LYS A 491 18.39 -10.19 -0.01
N ALA A 492 18.05 -9.77 1.20
CA ALA A 492 17.11 -10.47 2.08
C ALA A 492 15.63 -10.23 1.70
N ALA A 493 15.34 -9.18 0.92
CA ALA A 493 13.99 -8.78 0.56
C ALA A 493 13.26 -9.86 -0.25
N ARG A 494 12.03 -10.17 0.17
CA ARG A 494 11.13 -11.14 -0.47
C ARG A 494 10.01 -10.48 -1.24
N THR A 495 9.75 -9.20 -0.99
CA THR A 495 8.67 -8.43 -1.60
C THR A 495 9.19 -7.14 -2.23
N VAL A 496 8.45 -6.61 -3.21
CA VAL A 496 8.80 -5.33 -3.87
C VAL A 496 8.85 -4.17 -2.88
N ASP A 497 7.97 -4.16 -1.87
CA ASP A 497 7.97 -3.19 -0.78
C ASP A 497 9.27 -3.27 0.06
N GLU A 498 9.64 -4.46 0.53
CA GLU A 498 10.87 -4.68 1.30
C GLU A 498 12.12 -4.27 0.51
N ALA A 499 12.17 -4.59 -0.79
CA ALA A 499 13.28 -4.19 -1.64
C ALA A 499 13.33 -2.67 -1.86
N THR A 500 12.16 -2.02 -1.98
CA THR A 500 12.07 -0.55 -2.11
C THR A 500 12.49 0.12 -0.79
N ALA A 501 12.07 -0.40 0.36
CA ALA A 501 12.43 0.07 1.70
C ALA A 501 13.91 -0.15 2.02
N ALA A 502 14.50 -1.23 1.51
CA ALA A 502 15.93 -1.47 1.63
C ALA A 502 16.73 -0.52 0.74
N MET A 503 16.30 -0.33 -0.52
CA MET A 503 16.99 0.55 -1.47
C MET A 503 16.90 2.03 -1.12
N ILE A 504 15.80 2.52 -0.54
CA ILE A 504 15.72 3.93 -0.17
C ILE A 504 16.77 4.32 0.89
N GLY A 505 17.33 3.34 1.63
CA GLY A 505 18.47 3.54 2.52
C GLY A 505 19.82 3.76 1.84
N TYR A 506 19.93 3.49 0.54
CA TYR A 506 21.05 3.88 -0.31
C TYR A 506 20.96 5.36 -0.72
N GLU A 507 19.75 5.87 -0.97
CA GLU A 507 19.51 7.26 -1.37
C GLU A 507 19.40 8.22 -0.17
N ARG A 508 18.80 7.77 0.94
CA ARG A 508 18.60 8.52 2.19
C ARG A 508 17.97 9.92 2.00
N PRO A 509 16.82 10.03 1.30
CA PRO A 509 16.18 11.32 1.06
C PRO A 509 15.60 11.92 2.35
N ALA A 510 15.18 13.19 2.30
CA ALA A 510 14.53 13.85 3.43
C ALA A 510 13.39 13.00 4.03
N GLY A 511 13.31 12.93 5.37
CA GLY A 511 12.33 12.11 6.09
C GLY A 511 12.71 10.63 6.26
N TRP A 512 13.78 10.16 5.61
CA TRP A 512 14.26 8.79 5.78
C TRP A 512 15.04 8.61 7.11
N SER A 513 14.84 7.46 7.75
CA SER A 513 15.76 6.95 8.79
C SER A 513 15.82 5.42 8.74
N PRO A 514 16.83 4.76 9.36
CA PRO A 514 16.90 3.30 9.41
C PRO A 514 15.66 2.63 10.04
N GLY A 515 15.00 3.29 11.00
CA GLY A 515 13.77 2.83 11.64
C GLY A 515 12.48 3.25 10.92
N ASN A 516 12.57 4.21 10.00
CA ASN A 516 11.44 4.69 9.20
C ASN A 516 11.85 4.85 7.72
N PRO A 517 12.19 3.75 7.02
CA PRO A 517 12.60 3.84 5.61
C PRO A 517 11.45 4.33 4.72
N ARG A 518 10.20 4.01 5.07
CA ARG A 518 9.00 4.40 4.32
C ARG A 518 8.59 5.87 4.53
N GLY A 519 9.20 6.56 5.49
CA GLY A 519 9.06 8.01 5.68
C GLY A 519 9.88 8.86 4.71
N GLY A 520 10.75 8.24 3.90
CA GLY A 520 11.58 8.95 2.94
C GLY A 520 10.79 9.60 1.81
N HIS A 521 11.19 10.81 1.43
CA HIS A 521 10.56 11.58 0.36
C HIS A 521 10.44 10.78 -0.95
N GLY A 522 9.24 10.82 -1.54
CA GLY A 522 8.92 10.10 -2.78
C GLY A 522 8.59 8.61 -2.61
N TRP A 523 8.44 8.09 -1.38
CA TRP A 523 8.16 6.68 -1.08
C TRP A 523 7.11 6.03 -2.01
N ASN A 524 5.92 6.65 -2.11
CA ASN A 524 4.83 6.10 -2.90
C ASN A 524 5.16 5.98 -4.39
N ASN A 525 5.89 6.94 -4.95
CA ASN A 525 6.29 6.90 -6.35
C ASN A 525 7.39 5.84 -6.58
N ARG A 526 8.36 5.75 -5.66
CA ARG A 526 9.42 4.71 -5.69
C ARG A 526 8.81 3.31 -5.68
N LEU A 527 7.84 3.07 -4.79
CA LEU A 527 7.14 1.79 -4.68
C LEU A 527 6.29 1.49 -5.94
N ALA A 528 5.56 2.48 -6.45
CA ALA A 528 4.76 2.31 -7.66
C ALA A 528 5.64 1.97 -8.89
N MET A 529 6.81 2.59 -9.02
CA MET A 529 7.76 2.32 -10.09
C MET A 529 8.46 0.97 -9.92
N ALA A 530 8.76 0.56 -8.67
CA ALA A 530 9.27 -0.76 -8.38
C ALA A 530 8.25 -1.85 -8.71
N ALA A 531 6.99 -1.66 -8.32
CA ALA A 531 5.89 -2.56 -8.69
C ALA A 531 5.74 -2.66 -10.20
N LYS A 532 5.87 -1.52 -10.92
CA LYS A 532 5.82 -1.51 -12.38
C LYS A 532 6.99 -2.25 -13.03
N ALA A 533 8.20 -2.12 -12.50
CA ALA A 533 9.36 -2.87 -12.96
C ALA A 533 9.19 -4.37 -12.73
N ALA A 534 8.63 -4.77 -11.59
CA ALA A 534 8.30 -6.16 -11.28
C ALA A 534 7.21 -6.74 -12.21
N GLU A 535 6.19 -5.94 -12.57
CA GLU A 535 5.18 -6.35 -13.56
C GLU A 535 5.80 -6.69 -14.92
N PHE A 536 6.79 -5.92 -15.38
CA PHE A 536 7.44 -6.17 -16.67
C PHE A 536 8.21 -7.50 -16.71
N GLU A 537 8.67 -8.00 -15.57
CA GLU A 537 9.32 -9.31 -15.44
C GLU A 537 8.35 -10.43 -15.05
N GLY A 538 7.04 -10.16 -14.98
CA GLY A 538 6.00 -11.17 -14.77
C GLY A 538 5.92 -11.76 -13.35
N LEU A 539 6.33 -10.99 -12.33
CA LEU A 539 6.23 -11.43 -10.93
C LEU A 539 4.77 -11.63 -10.51
N SER A 540 4.52 -12.59 -9.60
CA SER A 540 3.18 -12.87 -9.10
C SER A 540 2.61 -11.70 -8.30
N GLY A 541 1.29 -11.54 -8.33
CA GLY A 541 0.58 -10.54 -7.55
C GLY A 541 0.90 -10.59 -6.05
N GLU A 542 1.25 -11.75 -5.48
CA GLU A 542 1.65 -11.89 -4.07
C GLU A 542 3.01 -11.27 -3.76
N LEU A 543 3.97 -11.33 -4.69
CA LEU A 543 5.30 -10.70 -4.55
C LEU A 543 5.24 -9.19 -4.78
N ILE A 544 4.25 -8.74 -5.56
CA ILE A 544 3.96 -7.34 -5.85
C ILE A 544 3.05 -6.71 -4.78
N ALA A 545 2.14 -7.47 -4.16
CA ALA A 545 1.05 -6.98 -3.31
C ALA A 545 1.17 -7.33 -1.82
N ALA A 546 2.37 -7.68 -1.32
CA ALA A 546 2.58 -7.68 0.12
C ALA A 546 2.68 -6.22 0.61
N GLU A 547 1.56 -5.76 1.19
CA GLU A 547 1.35 -4.50 1.93
C GLU A 547 1.44 -3.19 1.14
N SER A 548 0.54 -2.99 0.17
CA SER A 548 0.09 -1.63 -0.13
C SER A 548 -0.78 -1.11 1.01
N GLY A 549 -0.17 -0.60 2.10
CA GLY A 549 -0.70 0.44 3.01
C GLY A 549 -2.16 0.41 3.49
N ALA A 550 -2.89 -0.69 3.36
CA ALA A 550 -4.25 -0.81 3.85
C ALA A 550 -4.15 -1.16 5.33
N VAL A 551 -4.37 -0.15 6.18
CA VAL A 551 -4.64 -0.36 7.60
C VAL A 551 -5.79 -1.36 7.69
N ASP A 552 -5.63 -2.41 8.51
CA ASP A 552 -6.68 -3.39 8.72
C ASP A 552 -7.99 -2.67 9.11
N PRO A 553 -9.10 -2.87 8.39
CA PRO A 553 -10.38 -2.23 8.73
C PRO A 553 -10.81 -2.46 10.18
N GLU A 554 -10.45 -3.60 10.78
CA GLU A 554 -10.73 -3.85 12.19
C GLU A 554 -9.81 -3.08 13.13
N LEU A 555 -8.56 -2.80 12.74
CA LEU A 555 -7.70 -1.89 13.52
C LEU A 555 -8.29 -0.47 13.53
N VAL A 556 -8.80 0.01 12.40
CA VAL A 556 -9.48 1.32 12.31
C VAL A 556 -10.72 1.36 13.20
N LYS A 557 -11.54 0.31 13.17
CA LYS A 557 -12.73 0.22 14.01
C LYS A 557 -12.40 0.24 15.51
N GLU A 558 -11.36 -0.49 15.93
CA GLU A 558 -10.91 -0.50 17.32
C GLU A 558 -10.33 0.87 17.75
N TYR A 559 -9.57 1.55 16.89
CA TYR A 559 -9.12 2.93 17.14
C TYR A 559 -10.30 3.88 17.33
N ARG A 560 -11.32 3.82 16.47
CA ARG A 560 -12.53 4.64 16.61
C ARG A 560 -13.27 4.35 17.91
N ALA A 561 -13.37 3.09 18.31
CA ALA A 561 -14.06 2.69 19.53
C ALA A 561 -13.36 3.20 20.79
N GLU A 562 -12.03 3.11 20.85
CA GLU A 562 -11.23 3.67 21.95
C GLU A 562 -11.31 5.20 21.97
N MET A 563 -11.11 5.84 20.81
CA MET A 563 -11.22 7.30 20.68
C MET A 563 -12.58 7.83 21.14
N THR A 564 -13.66 7.09 20.87
CA THR A 564 -15.02 7.44 21.32
C THR A 564 -15.14 7.41 22.85
N ARG A 565 -14.46 6.48 23.52
CA ARG A 565 -14.43 6.43 25.00
C ARG A 565 -13.66 7.63 25.56
N ASP A 566 -12.49 7.91 25.02
CA ASP A 566 -11.63 8.98 25.52
C ASP A 566 -12.24 10.36 25.26
N SER A 567 -12.86 10.56 24.09
CA SER A 567 -13.58 11.81 23.77
C SER A 567 -14.74 12.07 24.72
N LYS A 568 -15.48 11.02 25.11
CA LYS A 568 -16.59 11.14 26.06
C LYS A 568 -16.09 11.56 27.45
N ALA A 569 -15.00 10.94 27.91
CA ALA A 569 -14.37 11.31 29.19
C ALA A 569 -13.87 12.76 29.18
N LEU A 570 -13.15 13.16 28.12
CA LEU A 570 -12.65 14.52 27.96
C LEU A 570 -13.78 15.55 27.91
N PHE A 571 -14.86 15.25 27.17
CA PHE A 571 -16.04 16.12 27.12
C PHE A 571 -16.73 16.26 28.47
N ASP A 572 -16.87 15.17 29.24
CA ASP A 572 -17.46 15.21 30.57
C ASP A 572 -16.60 16.07 31.54
N ASP A 573 -15.28 15.98 31.44
CA ASP A 573 -14.35 16.80 32.23
C ASP A 573 -14.44 18.29 31.87
N ILE A 574 -14.43 18.61 30.57
CA ILE A 574 -14.63 19.97 30.06
C ILE A 574 -15.97 20.52 30.55
N LYS A 575 -17.05 19.75 30.39
CA LYS A 575 -18.39 20.12 30.84
C LYS A 575 -18.44 20.35 32.35
N SER A 576 -17.83 19.47 33.15
CA SER A 576 -17.78 19.61 34.61
C SER A 576 -17.00 20.86 35.06
N GLY A 577 -15.91 21.19 34.36
CA GLY A 577 -15.14 22.41 34.60
C GLY A 577 -15.97 23.67 34.34
N TYR A 578 -16.65 23.71 33.19
CA TYR A 578 -17.56 24.80 32.84
C TYR A 578 -18.70 24.99 33.83
N ASP A 579 -19.36 23.90 34.26
CA ASP A 579 -20.43 23.95 35.26
C ASP A 579 -19.95 24.54 36.60
N LYS A 580 -18.63 24.55 36.84
CA LYS A 580 -17.96 25.14 38.02
C LYS A 580 -17.37 26.54 37.75
N GLY A 581 -17.58 27.11 36.56
CA GLY A 581 -17.05 28.42 36.17
C GLY A 581 -15.56 28.44 35.81
N LEU A 582 -14.96 27.28 35.52
CA LEU A 582 -13.58 27.18 35.05
C LEU A 582 -13.52 27.30 33.52
N THR A 583 -12.56 28.07 33.02
CA THR A 583 -12.25 28.14 31.59
C THR A 583 -11.46 26.88 31.18
N PRO A 584 -11.87 26.14 30.15
CA PRO A 584 -11.12 24.98 29.70
C PRO A 584 -9.77 25.37 29.09
N ALA A 585 -8.81 24.46 29.11
CA ALA A 585 -7.58 24.67 28.39
C ALA A 585 -7.84 24.62 26.87
N VAL A 586 -7.15 25.49 26.13
CA VAL A 586 -7.21 25.54 24.66
C VAL A 586 -6.80 24.18 24.06
N SER A 587 -5.83 23.51 24.67
CA SER A 587 -5.39 22.16 24.30
C SER A 587 -6.49 21.10 24.41
N ASP A 588 -7.37 21.23 25.41
CA ASP A 588 -8.42 20.24 25.66
C ASP A 588 -9.55 20.37 24.63
N ILE A 589 -9.89 21.60 24.25
CA ILE A 589 -10.86 21.89 23.19
C ILE A 589 -10.32 21.45 21.83
N ASP A 590 -9.04 21.73 21.55
CA ASP A 590 -8.36 21.29 20.34
C ASP A 590 -8.34 19.76 20.20
N LEU A 591 -7.88 19.09 21.26
CA LEU A 591 -7.85 17.64 21.33
C LEU A 591 -9.26 17.04 21.14
N LEU A 592 -10.27 17.50 21.88
CA LEU A 592 -11.64 17.02 21.74
C LEU A 592 -12.14 17.18 20.29
N THR A 593 -11.82 18.30 19.66
CA THR A 593 -12.22 18.58 18.27
C THR A 593 -11.59 17.60 17.29
N ARG A 594 -10.29 17.32 17.43
CA ARG A 594 -9.57 16.34 16.60
C ARG A 594 -10.07 14.91 16.84
N GLN A 595 -10.33 14.55 18.09
CA GLN A 595 -10.91 13.25 18.43
C GLN A 595 -12.32 13.09 17.80
N LEU A 596 -13.16 14.11 17.84
CA LEU A 596 -14.51 14.09 17.24
C LEU A 596 -14.50 13.88 15.73
N ALA A 597 -13.43 14.27 15.01
CA ALA A 597 -13.30 13.97 13.58
C ALA A 597 -13.20 12.45 13.32
N ILE A 598 -12.63 11.71 14.27
CA ILE A 598 -12.40 10.25 14.22
C ILE A 598 -13.59 9.43 14.74
N VAL A 599 -14.33 9.97 15.72
CA VAL A 599 -15.42 9.26 16.43
C VAL A 599 -16.63 9.02 15.52
N ASP A 600 -17.08 7.79 15.30
CA ASP A 600 -18.27 7.53 14.44
C ASP A 600 -19.63 7.73 15.14
N ASP A 601 -19.65 8.10 16.42
CA ASP A 601 -20.86 8.32 17.23
C ASP A 601 -21.51 9.68 16.91
N GLN A 602 -22.53 9.67 16.03
CA GLN A 602 -23.23 10.88 15.58
C GLN A 602 -24.04 11.57 16.69
N ASP A 603 -24.62 10.80 17.62
CA ASP A 603 -25.39 11.36 18.73
C ASP A 603 -24.47 12.10 19.69
N PHE A 604 -23.29 11.51 19.98
CA PHE A 604 -22.27 12.17 20.77
C PHE A 604 -21.72 13.43 20.09
N ARG A 605 -21.40 13.37 18.79
CA ARG A 605 -20.97 14.57 18.02
C ARG A 605 -22.00 15.70 18.12
N LYS A 606 -23.28 15.38 18.02
CA LYS A 606 -24.38 16.34 18.16
C LYS A 606 -24.45 16.89 19.58
N GLN A 607 -24.33 16.05 20.60
CA GLN A 607 -24.31 16.48 22.00
C GLN A 607 -23.20 17.51 22.28
N VAL A 608 -22.00 17.29 21.73
CA VAL A 608 -20.90 18.24 21.88
C VAL A 608 -21.19 19.56 21.15
N ALA A 609 -21.69 19.49 19.92
CA ALA A 609 -22.07 20.68 19.15
C ALA A 609 -23.15 21.52 19.85
N ASP A 610 -24.22 20.86 20.32
CA ASP A 610 -25.31 21.50 21.06
C ASP A 610 -24.78 22.19 22.33
N TYR A 611 -23.85 21.56 23.04
CA TYR A 611 -23.22 22.13 24.24
C TYR A 611 -22.42 23.41 23.95
N PHE A 612 -21.53 23.40 22.95
CA PHE A 612 -20.72 24.58 22.63
C PHE A 612 -21.51 25.69 21.92
N SER A 613 -22.68 25.37 21.35
CA SER A 613 -23.64 26.36 20.85
C SER A 613 -24.53 26.96 21.94
N SER A 614 -24.47 26.44 23.16
CA SER A 614 -25.31 26.92 24.26
C SER A 614 -24.90 28.31 24.74
N GLN A 615 -25.88 29.07 25.25
CA GLN A 615 -25.68 30.42 25.79
C GLN A 615 -24.62 30.45 26.92
N ALA A 616 -24.48 29.35 27.67
CA ALA A 616 -23.50 29.24 28.74
C ALA A 616 -22.04 29.19 28.21
N ALA A 617 -21.81 28.48 27.09
CA ALA A 617 -20.48 28.39 26.47
C ALA A 617 -20.06 29.72 25.84
N THR A 618 -20.98 30.42 25.18
CA THR A 618 -20.75 31.75 24.61
C THR A 618 -20.48 32.81 25.68
N GLU A 619 -21.15 32.75 26.84
CA GLU A 619 -20.87 33.65 27.96
C GLU A 619 -19.47 33.44 28.56
N ALA A 620 -19.00 32.19 28.65
CA ALA A 620 -17.66 31.85 29.13
C ALA A 620 -16.56 32.28 28.17
N ILE A 621 -16.76 32.08 26.86
CA ILE A 621 -15.85 32.57 25.80
C ILE A 621 -15.74 34.09 25.85
N ALA A 622 -16.86 34.78 26.05
CA ALA A 622 -16.88 36.24 26.20
C ALA A 622 -16.20 36.76 27.49
N GLY A 623 -15.79 35.87 28.42
CA GLY A 623 -14.99 36.21 29.60
C GLY A 623 -13.47 36.06 29.40
N MET A 624 -13.05 35.42 28.30
CA MET A 624 -11.64 35.23 27.94
C MET A 624 -11.03 36.53 27.44
N ALA A 625 -9.70 36.66 27.54
CA ALA A 625 -9.00 37.82 26.98
C ALA A 625 -9.02 37.75 25.44
N PRO A 626 -9.05 38.89 24.71
CA PRO A 626 -9.18 38.90 23.24
C PRO A 626 -8.11 38.08 22.52
N ALA A 627 -6.86 38.18 22.97
CA ALA A 627 -5.75 37.42 22.41
C ALA A 627 -5.91 35.89 22.58
N GLN A 628 -6.59 35.44 23.64
CA GLN A 628 -6.85 34.01 23.86
C GLN A 628 -7.95 33.50 22.93
N VAL A 629 -9.00 34.31 22.71
CA VAL A 629 -10.08 34.00 21.77
C VAL A 629 -9.55 33.98 20.34
N GLU A 630 -8.72 34.95 19.96
CA GLU A 630 -8.08 35.01 18.65
C GLU A 630 -7.17 33.80 18.41
N ASN A 631 -6.31 33.44 19.36
CA ASN A 631 -5.46 32.25 19.27
C ASN A 631 -6.29 30.96 19.11
N LEU A 632 -7.41 30.83 19.82
CA LEU A 632 -8.30 29.68 19.71
C LEU A 632 -9.00 29.63 18.35
N ILE A 633 -9.52 30.77 17.85
CA ILE A 633 -10.10 30.87 16.51
C ILE A 633 -9.05 30.55 15.43
N SER A 634 -7.83 31.04 15.57
CA SER A 634 -6.72 30.77 14.65
C SER A 634 -6.30 29.30 14.66
N ALA A 635 -6.21 28.65 15.83
CA ALA A 635 -5.91 27.23 15.95
C ALA A 635 -7.01 26.38 15.26
N LEU A 636 -8.28 26.64 15.60
CA LEU A 636 -9.44 25.96 14.99
C LEU A 636 -9.51 26.16 13.47
N ARG A 637 -9.10 27.33 12.95
CA ARG A 637 -9.07 27.63 11.51
C ARG A 637 -7.88 26.99 10.79
N SER A 638 -6.72 26.90 11.45
CA SER A 638 -5.53 26.24 10.91
C SER A 638 -5.78 24.76 10.71
N ASP A 639 -6.40 24.11 11.68
CA ASP A 639 -6.75 22.68 11.62
C ASP A 639 -7.88 22.38 10.63
N ALA A 640 -8.72 23.38 10.34
CA ALA A 640 -9.80 23.32 9.37
C ALA A 640 -9.36 23.39 7.89
N ALA A 641 -8.07 23.60 7.60
CA ALA A 641 -7.56 23.86 6.25
C ALA A 641 -7.81 22.72 5.24
N ASP A 642 -8.09 21.50 5.72
CA ASP A 642 -8.39 20.31 4.89
C ASP A 642 -9.87 19.86 4.90
N GLY A 643 -10.77 20.68 5.47
CA GLY A 643 -12.22 20.43 5.47
C GLY A 643 -12.82 20.40 6.86
N ALA A 644 -13.09 21.58 7.41
CA ALA A 644 -13.77 21.76 8.68
C ALA A 644 -15.07 20.93 8.77
N THR A 645 -15.23 20.22 9.88
CA THR A 645 -16.50 19.56 10.23
C THR A 645 -17.59 20.62 10.52
N ILE A 646 -18.86 20.27 10.33
CA ILE A 646 -20.01 21.17 10.61
C ILE A 646 -19.97 21.66 12.07
N ALA A 647 -19.53 20.82 13.01
CA ALA A 647 -19.39 21.19 14.41
C ALA A 647 -18.30 22.25 14.64
N GLN A 648 -17.13 22.12 14.00
CA GLN A 648 -16.07 23.14 14.05
C GLN A 648 -16.54 24.48 13.50
N GLN A 649 -17.28 24.47 12.37
CA GLN A 649 -17.80 25.71 11.78
C GLN A 649 -18.80 26.43 12.70
N GLN A 650 -19.66 25.67 13.39
CA GLN A 650 -20.63 26.24 14.33
C GLN A 650 -19.96 26.84 15.56
N ILE A 651 -18.90 26.21 16.08
CA ILE A 651 -18.10 26.76 17.19
C ILE A 651 -17.44 28.08 16.77
N ILE A 652 -16.75 28.12 15.63
CA ILE A 652 -16.10 29.34 15.10
C ILE A 652 -17.13 30.47 14.93
N THR A 653 -18.29 30.16 14.35
CA THR A 653 -19.35 31.16 14.14
C THR A 653 -19.84 31.73 15.48
N GLY A 654 -20.09 30.89 16.48
CA GLY A 654 -20.54 31.35 17.81
C GLY A 654 -19.49 32.23 18.52
N MET A 655 -18.20 31.94 18.33
CA MET A 655 -17.11 32.75 18.88
C MET A 655 -17.00 34.11 18.18
N GLU A 656 -17.18 34.16 16.86
CA GLU A 656 -17.18 35.42 16.09
C GLU A 656 -18.36 36.32 16.47
N GLU A 657 -19.54 35.74 16.66
CA GLU A 657 -20.72 36.47 17.12
C GLU A 657 -20.53 37.03 18.54
N ALA A 658 -19.90 36.26 19.43
CA ALA A 658 -19.55 36.70 20.78
C ALA A 658 -18.53 37.85 20.76
N GLU A 659 -17.50 37.77 19.92
CA GLU A 659 -16.51 38.84 19.73
C GLU A 659 -17.15 40.12 19.19
N LYS A 660 -18.05 39.98 18.21
CA LYS A 660 -18.79 41.13 17.66
C LYS A 660 -19.67 41.79 18.72
N ALA A 661 -20.36 41.00 19.54
CA ALA A 661 -21.17 41.51 20.66
C ALA A 661 -20.30 42.19 21.72
N ARG A 662 -19.13 41.63 22.05
CA ARG A 662 -18.15 42.22 22.97
C ARG A 662 -17.65 43.57 22.46
N ALA A 663 -17.20 43.64 21.21
CA ALA A 663 -16.69 44.86 20.60
C ALA A 663 -17.74 45.97 20.59
N GLN A 664 -19.01 45.64 20.32
CA GLN A 664 -20.11 46.59 20.37
C GLN A 664 -20.37 47.09 21.81
N ALA A 665 -20.40 46.19 22.81
CA ALA A 665 -20.60 46.58 24.20
C ALA A 665 -19.48 47.48 24.74
N LEU A 666 -18.22 47.19 24.39
CA LEU A 666 -17.05 48.01 24.74
C LEU A 666 -17.07 49.38 24.06
N LYS A 667 -17.67 49.50 22.88
CA LYS A 667 -17.85 50.78 22.19
C LYS A 667 -18.90 51.65 22.88
N ASP A 668 -19.98 51.05 23.37
CA ASP A 668 -21.13 51.75 23.92
C ASP A 668 -20.91 52.20 25.38
N ASP A 669 -20.51 51.27 26.27
CA ASP A 669 -20.18 51.56 27.67
C ASP A 669 -19.08 50.59 28.15
N PRO A 670 -17.79 50.90 27.90
CA PRO A 670 -16.71 49.97 28.23
C PRO A 670 -16.60 49.66 29.73
N LEU A 671 -16.80 50.67 30.59
CA LEU A 671 -16.78 50.46 32.04
C LEU A 671 -18.05 49.74 32.53
N GLY A 672 -19.21 49.98 31.93
CA GLY A 672 -20.43 49.23 32.22
C GLY A 672 -20.33 47.77 31.80
N TYR A 673 -19.73 47.48 30.64
CA TYR A 673 -19.40 46.12 30.22
C TYR A 673 -18.50 45.43 31.26
N ALA A 674 -17.45 46.10 31.72
CA ALA A 674 -16.53 45.58 32.72
C ALA A 674 -17.22 45.29 34.07
N MET A 675 -18.11 46.19 34.51
CA MET A 675 -18.90 46.02 35.74
C MET A 675 -19.87 44.84 35.64
N ASN A 676 -20.62 44.74 34.54
CA ASN A 676 -21.59 43.65 34.32
C ASN A 676 -20.90 42.27 34.29
N ARG A 677 -19.66 42.24 33.80
CA ARG A 677 -18.82 41.03 33.74
C ARG A 677 -17.97 40.79 34.99
N ARG A 678 -18.10 41.63 36.03
CA ARG A 678 -17.30 41.57 37.28
C ARG A 678 -15.79 41.62 37.05
N ILE A 679 -15.35 42.21 35.92
CA ILE A 679 -13.94 42.47 35.62
C ILE A 679 -13.43 43.58 36.54
N VAL A 680 -14.28 44.57 36.81
CA VAL A 680 -14.03 45.66 37.76
C VAL A 680 -15.15 45.69 38.81
N PRO A 681 -14.87 46.12 40.05
CA PRO A 681 -15.91 46.32 41.04
C PRO A 681 -16.90 47.41 40.59
N PRO A 682 -18.12 47.45 41.17
CA PRO A 682 -19.06 48.53 40.90
C PRO A 682 -18.45 49.90 41.15
N LEU A 683 -18.53 50.79 40.16
CA LEU A 683 -17.96 52.12 40.24
C LEU A 683 -18.85 53.06 41.08
N PRO A 684 -18.26 53.95 41.90
CA PRO A 684 -19.03 54.88 42.71
C PRO A 684 -19.78 55.91 41.85
N PRO A 685 -20.96 56.40 42.27
CA PRO A 685 -21.62 57.50 41.57
C PRO A 685 -20.82 58.82 41.69
N LEU A 686 -21.06 59.75 40.77
CA LEU A 686 -20.56 61.12 40.88
C LEU A 686 -21.60 62.00 41.59
N ASP A 687 -21.38 62.29 42.87
CA ASP A 687 -22.26 63.19 43.64
C ASP A 687 -21.84 64.65 43.45
N LEU A 688 -22.51 65.37 42.54
CA LEU A 688 -22.25 66.78 42.26
C LEU A 688 -22.56 67.72 43.43
N SER A 689 -23.23 67.25 44.49
CA SER A 689 -23.48 68.06 45.69
C SER A 689 -22.32 68.02 46.69
N GLN A 690 -21.36 67.10 46.52
CA GLN A 690 -20.22 66.89 47.43
C GLN A 690 -18.87 67.01 46.68
N PRO A 691 -18.37 68.23 46.44
CA PRO A 691 -17.14 68.47 45.66
C PRO A 691 -15.90 67.72 46.16
N ASP A 692 -15.78 67.54 47.47
CA ASP A 692 -14.64 66.86 48.09
C ASP A 692 -14.53 65.37 47.70
N THR A 693 -15.62 64.78 47.17
CA THR A 693 -15.65 63.36 46.76
C THR A 693 -15.30 63.14 45.28
N TRP A 694 -15.29 64.19 44.46
CA TRP A 694 -15.19 64.07 43.00
C TRP A 694 -13.90 63.40 42.55
N ALA A 695 -12.75 63.84 43.08
CA ALA A 695 -11.45 63.30 42.70
C ALA A 695 -11.36 61.78 42.97
N GLN A 696 -11.92 61.32 44.10
CA GLN A 696 -11.98 59.90 44.43
C GLN A 696 -12.86 59.10 43.46
N SER A 697 -14.02 59.65 43.07
CA SER A 697 -14.87 59.01 42.05
C SER A 697 -14.15 58.89 40.71
N PHE A 698 -13.47 59.95 40.25
CA PHE A 698 -12.70 59.90 39.01
C PHE A 698 -11.52 58.93 39.09
N GLN A 699 -10.84 58.82 40.24
CA GLN A 699 -9.79 57.83 40.44
C GLN A 699 -10.31 56.39 40.36
N ALA A 700 -11.50 56.13 40.90
CA ALA A 700 -12.15 54.82 40.74
C ALA A 700 -12.45 54.52 39.26
N TYR A 701 -12.86 55.52 38.48
CA TYR A 701 -13.09 55.37 37.04
C TYR A 701 -11.78 55.12 36.27
N GLN A 702 -10.70 55.81 36.62
CA GLN A 702 -9.37 55.58 36.06
C GLN A 702 -8.90 54.13 36.29
N ASN A 703 -9.06 53.62 37.51
CA ASN A 703 -8.71 52.23 37.81
C ASN A 703 -9.47 51.24 36.92
N GLY A 704 -10.74 51.54 36.61
CA GLY A 704 -11.53 50.74 35.68
C GLY A 704 -10.97 50.76 34.25
N VAL A 705 -10.55 51.93 33.76
CA VAL A 705 -9.89 52.07 32.45
C VAL A 705 -8.55 51.32 32.43
N ASP A 706 -7.78 51.38 33.52
CA ASP A 706 -6.48 50.71 33.64
C ASP A 706 -6.60 49.20 33.58
N VAL A 707 -7.60 48.62 34.26
CA VAL A 707 -7.87 47.17 34.21
C VAL A 707 -8.23 46.73 32.80
N LEU A 708 -9.10 47.46 32.10
CA LEU A 708 -9.48 47.14 30.72
C LEU A 708 -8.29 47.26 29.77
N ARG A 709 -7.48 48.31 29.92
CA ARG A 709 -6.27 48.53 29.12
C ARG A 709 -5.20 47.46 29.35
N ALA A 710 -4.99 47.06 30.61
CA ALA A 710 -4.06 45.98 30.95
C ALA A 710 -4.47 44.62 30.36
N ARG A 711 -5.78 44.41 30.15
CA ARG A 711 -6.33 43.23 29.46
C ARG A 711 -6.32 43.34 27.93
N GLY A 712 -5.93 44.49 27.38
CA GLY A 712 -5.96 44.75 25.93
C GLY A 712 -7.37 44.94 25.37
N GLU A 713 -8.37 45.18 26.21
CA GLU A 713 -9.78 45.33 25.81
C GLU A 713 -10.03 46.69 25.14
N VAL A 714 -9.30 47.73 25.58
CA VAL A 714 -9.46 49.11 25.12
C VAL A 714 -8.11 49.82 25.01
N GLY A 715 -8.03 50.80 24.11
CA GLY A 715 -6.93 51.77 24.06
C GLY A 715 -7.15 52.93 25.05
N ASN A 716 -6.71 54.13 24.69
CA ASN A 716 -7.01 55.32 25.47
C ASN A 716 -8.48 55.75 25.25
N ILE A 717 -9.31 55.60 26.28
CA ILE A 717 -10.74 55.92 26.27
C ILE A 717 -11.09 56.96 27.34
N SER A 718 -12.28 57.56 27.23
CA SER A 718 -12.86 58.36 28.30
C SER A 718 -13.16 57.50 29.53
N ALA A 719 -12.94 58.04 30.73
CA ALA A 719 -13.28 57.40 31.99
C ALA A 719 -14.78 57.53 32.35
N LEU A 720 -15.57 58.26 31.56
CA LEU A 720 -16.98 58.49 31.88
C LEU A 720 -17.89 57.50 31.17
N ARG A 721 -18.69 56.81 31.99
CA ARG A 721 -19.86 56.06 31.54
C ARG A 721 -20.90 57.03 30.95
N PRO A 722 -21.74 56.61 29.99
CA PRO A 722 -22.66 57.49 29.27
C PRO A 722 -23.55 58.35 30.19
N GLU A 723 -24.07 57.80 31.28
CA GLU A 723 -24.91 58.52 32.24
C GLU A 723 -24.13 59.59 33.02
N ILE A 724 -22.89 59.29 33.41
CA ILE A 724 -22.02 60.22 34.15
C ILE A 724 -21.53 61.32 33.20
N GLN A 725 -21.23 60.98 31.95
CA GLN A 725 -20.90 61.96 30.92
C GLN A 725 -22.02 62.99 30.77
N ALA A 726 -23.27 62.54 30.63
CA ALA A 726 -24.42 63.44 30.51
C ALA A 726 -24.66 64.25 31.79
N GLN A 727 -24.30 63.73 32.96
CA GLN A 727 -24.34 64.45 34.23
C GLN A 727 -23.27 65.56 34.30
N VAL A 728 -22.02 65.24 33.94
CA VAL A 728 -20.90 66.21 33.90
C VAL A 728 -21.16 67.31 32.88
N GLN A 729 -21.63 66.98 31.68
CA GLN A 729 -21.97 67.97 30.65
C GLN A 729 -23.05 68.97 31.14
N ARG A 730 -24.10 68.47 31.81
CA ARG A 730 -25.14 69.34 32.38
C ARG A 730 -24.61 70.19 33.53
N ALA A 731 -23.72 69.65 34.37
CA ALA A 731 -23.10 70.39 35.45
C ALA A 731 -22.27 71.56 34.92
N LEU A 732 -21.41 71.32 33.92
CA LEU A 732 -20.56 72.34 33.31
C LEU A 732 -21.36 73.43 32.60
N ALA A 733 -22.48 73.08 31.95
CA ALA A 733 -23.33 74.05 31.27
C ALA A 733 -24.04 75.03 32.23
N GLY A 734 -24.33 74.61 33.45
CA GLY A 734 -25.04 75.42 34.47
C GLY A 734 -24.14 76.02 35.56
N ALA A 735 -22.85 75.66 35.58
CA ALA A 735 -21.90 76.07 36.61
C ALA A 735 -21.33 77.47 36.36
N THR A 736 -20.92 78.16 37.44
CA THR A 736 -20.07 79.37 37.32
C THR A 736 -18.69 78.99 36.78
N PRO A 737 -17.92 79.93 36.19
CA PRO A 737 -16.54 79.67 35.76
C PRO A 737 -15.68 78.99 36.84
N GLN A 738 -15.78 79.43 38.08
CA GLN A 738 -15.06 78.86 39.23
C GLN A 738 -15.47 77.40 39.51
N GLN A 739 -16.77 77.12 39.50
CA GLN A 739 -17.30 75.77 39.72
C GLN A 739 -16.90 74.82 38.59
N SER A 740 -16.86 75.30 37.34
CA SER A 740 -16.38 74.54 36.20
C SER A 740 -14.90 74.21 36.32
N VAL A 741 -14.05 75.17 36.71
CA VAL A 741 -12.62 74.94 37.02
C VAL A 741 -12.45 73.91 38.14
N GLN A 742 -13.25 73.99 39.20
CA GLN A 742 -13.19 73.03 40.31
C GLN A 742 -13.51 71.60 39.84
N LEU A 743 -14.55 71.41 39.02
CA LEU A 743 -14.92 70.10 38.49
C LEU A 743 -13.89 69.56 37.49
N LEU A 744 -13.42 70.41 36.57
CA LEU A 744 -12.37 70.07 35.61
C LEU A 744 -11.06 69.70 36.30
N GLY A 745 -10.72 70.39 37.39
CA GLY A 745 -9.54 70.12 38.21
C GLY A 745 -9.64 68.80 38.98
N ALA A 746 -10.81 68.50 39.58
CA ALA A 746 -11.04 67.21 40.22
C ALA A 746 -10.93 66.04 39.22
N MET A 747 -11.43 66.22 38.00
CA MET A 747 -11.23 65.24 36.91
C MET A 747 -9.76 65.08 36.55
N ALA A 748 -9.02 66.17 36.39
CA ALA A 748 -7.61 66.13 36.02
C ALA A 748 -6.72 65.49 37.12
N GLN A 749 -7.07 65.68 38.39
CA GLN A 749 -6.39 65.05 39.52
C GLN A 749 -6.68 63.55 39.63
N GLY A 750 -7.91 63.13 39.32
CA GLY A 750 -8.34 61.74 39.44
C GLY A 750 -8.00 60.85 38.23
N LEU A 751 -7.73 61.45 37.06
CA LEU A 751 -7.48 60.73 35.81
C LEU A 751 -6.03 60.85 35.36
N SER A 752 -5.54 59.83 34.64
CA SER A 752 -4.25 59.94 33.94
C SER A 752 -4.33 60.98 32.81
N PRO A 753 -3.23 61.64 32.42
CA PRO A 753 -3.27 62.70 31.40
C PRO A 753 -3.94 62.27 30.08
N ASP A 754 -3.62 61.07 29.59
CA ASP A 754 -4.20 60.51 28.37
C ASP A 754 -5.71 60.25 28.50
N THR A 755 -6.14 59.68 29.63
CA THR A 755 -7.56 59.42 29.92
C THR A 755 -8.34 60.71 30.15
N TYR A 756 -7.72 61.71 30.80
CA TYR A 756 -8.30 63.04 30.99
C TYR A 756 -8.55 63.72 29.65
N GLN A 757 -7.57 63.71 28.74
CA GLN A 757 -7.72 64.28 27.40
C GLN A 757 -8.82 63.60 26.58
N ALA A 758 -8.88 62.25 26.61
CA ALA A 758 -9.94 61.48 25.97
C ALA A 758 -11.32 61.79 26.58
N THR A 759 -11.36 62.03 27.90
CA THR A 759 -12.57 62.41 28.63
C THR A 759 -13.04 63.81 28.25
N LEU A 760 -12.15 64.80 28.23
CA LEU A 760 -12.44 66.17 27.80
C LEU A 760 -12.96 66.21 26.37
N SER A 761 -12.32 65.49 25.46
CA SER A 761 -12.74 65.43 24.05
C SER A 761 -14.17 64.89 23.91
N LYS A 762 -14.56 63.90 24.73
CA LYS A 762 -15.90 63.32 24.75
C LYS A 762 -16.96 64.26 25.36
N ILE A 763 -16.58 65.03 26.40
CA ILE A 763 -17.43 66.06 27.00
C ILE A 763 -17.63 67.23 26.03
N ALA A 764 -16.58 67.62 25.30
CA ALA A 764 -16.52 68.79 24.43
C ALA A 764 -17.24 68.64 23.09
N ALA A 765 -17.72 67.43 22.75
CA ALA A 765 -18.38 67.14 21.47
C ALA A 765 -19.74 67.85 21.26
N SER A 766 -20.25 68.61 22.23
CA SER A 766 -21.44 69.46 22.14
C SER A 766 -21.09 70.95 21.95
N GLY A 767 -21.93 71.74 21.28
CA GLY A 767 -21.64 73.11 20.79
C GLY A 767 -20.83 74.07 21.69
N ASP A 768 -21.20 74.27 22.95
CA ASP A 768 -20.48 75.14 23.92
C ASP A 768 -19.22 74.48 24.55
N GLY A 769 -18.91 73.25 24.14
CA GLY A 769 -17.89 72.38 24.75
C GLY A 769 -16.45 72.80 24.46
N LYS A 770 -16.18 73.59 23.40
CA LYS A 770 -14.81 73.96 23.00
C LYS A 770 -14.09 74.86 24.03
N ALA A 771 -14.77 75.89 24.54
CA ALA A 771 -14.21 76.75 25.59
C ALA A 771 -13.97 75.98 26.89
N THR A 772 -14.86 75.05 27.20
CA THR A 772 -14.73 74.16 28.36
C THR A 772 -13.57 73.17 28.21
N ALA A 773 -13.33 72.68 26.99
CA ALA A 773 -12.18 71.83 26.68
C ALA A 773 -10.86 72.58 26.83
N ALA A 774 -10.80 73.81 26.32
CA ALA A 774 -9.60 74.65 26.43
C ALA A 774 -9.31 75.04 27.89
N ALA A 775 -10.35 75.42 28.65
CA ALA A 775 -10.22 75.65 30.09
C ALA A 775 -9.80 74.37 30.83
N GLY A 776 -10.33 73.21 30.44
CA GLY A 776 -9.93 71.91 30.99
C GLY A 776 -8.46 71.59 30.75
N ALA A 777 -7.94 71.88 29.55
CA ALA A 777 -6.51 71.73 29.25
C ALA A 777 -5.63 72.64 30.13
N LEU A 778 -6.12 73.83 30.49
CA LEU A 778 -5.41 74.81 31.30
C LEU A 778 -5.52 74.59 32.81
N VAL A 779 -6.48 73.80 33.28
CA VAL A 779 -6.87 73.76 34.70
C VAL A 779 -5.74 73.34 35.64
N MET A 780 -4.86 72.45 35.18
CA MET A 780 -3.74 71.93 35.97
C MET A 780 -2.53 72.85 35.95
N GLU A 781 -2.33 73.54 34.82
CA GLU A 781 -1.16 74.41 34.61
C GLU A 781 -1.41 75.83 35.13
N ASN A 782 -2.60 76.37 34.87
CA ASN A 782 -3.00 77.71 35.26
C ASN A 782 -4.53 77.82 35.46
N PRO A 783 -5.02 77.48 36.67
CA PRO A 783 -6.46 77.48 36.97
C PRO A 783 -7.09 78.87 36.87
N GLU A 784 -6.32 79.95 37.12
CA GLU A 784 -6.82 81.33 37.00
C GLU A 784 -7.10 81.70 35.54
N VAL A 785 -6.21 81.32 34.62
CA VAL A 785 -6.44 81.53 33.18
C VAL A 785 -7.57 80.64 32.69
N ALA A 786 -7.66 79.38 33.13
CA ALA A 786 -8.78 78.50 32.80
C ALA A 786 -10.13 79.12 33.21
N GLU A 787 -10.21 79.71 34.41
CA GLU A 787 -11.38 80.45 34.86
C GLU A 787 -11.65 81.68 33.99
N GLY A 788 -10.59 82.42 33.66
CA GLY A 788 -10.65 83.60 32.78
C GLY A 788 -11.17 83.29 31.38
N VAL A 789 -10.76 82.16 30.78
CA VAL A 789 -11.28 81.69 29.48
C VAL A 789 -12.78 81.41 29.57
N LEU A 790 -13.25 80.72 30.62
CA LEU A 790 -14.67 80.44 30.81
C LEU A 790 -15.49 81.72 31.05
N ARG A 791 -15.00 82.60 31.92
CA ARG A 791 -15.63 83.89 32.22
C ARG A 791 -15.67 84.79 30.99
N GLY A 792 -14.57 84.87 30.26
CA GLY A 792 -14.46 85.61 29.00
C GLY A 792 -15.41 85.09 27.93
N THR A 793 -15.61 83.77 27.85
CA THR A 793 -16.61 83.17 26.94
C THR A 793 -18.03 83.62 27.30
N ALA A 794 -18.37 83.66 28.59
CA ALA A 794 -19.66 84.17 29.05
C ALA A 794 -19.82 85.68 28.73
N LEU A 795 -18.78 86.47 29.02
CA LEU A 795 -18.75 87.91 28.73
C LEU A 795 -18.90 88.22 27.24
N LEU A 796 -18.32 87.41 26.34
CA LEU A 796 -18.46 87.58 24.90
C LEU A 796 -19.87 87.34 24.39
N ARG A 797 -20.67 86.50 25.07
CA ARG A 797 -22.10 86.34 24.76
C ARG A 797 -22.89 87.59 25.10
N GLU A 798 -22.49 88.31 26.15
CA GLU A 798 -23.12 89.54 26.62
C GLU A 798 -22.66 90.77 25.83
N ASN A 799 -21.36 90.89 25.57
CA ASN A 799 -20.75 91.99 24.84
C ASN A 799 -19.62 91.51 23.91
N PRO A 800 -19.91 91.29 22.61
CA PRO A 800 -18.91 90.88 21.64
C PRO A 800 -17.76 91.87 21.42
N ARG A 801 -17.91 93.16 21.82
CA ARG A 801 -16.85 94.19 21.67
C ARG A 801 -15.71 94.08 22.67
N LEU A 802 -15.79 93.13 23.60
CA LEU A 802 -14.67 92.79 24.49
C LEU A 802 -13.56 92.03 23.74
N ALA A 803 -13.88 91.41 22.59
CA ALA A 803 -12.90 90.87 21.66
C ALA A 803 -12.55 91.88 20.55
N PRO A 804 -11.38 91.74 19.91
CA PRO A 804 -11.03 92.56 18.76
C PRO A 804 -12.02 92.36 17.60
N SER A 805 -12.29 93.44 16.87
CA SER A 805 -13.09 93.37 15.65
C SER A 805 -12.41 92.49 14.59
N LYS A 806 -13.18 91.68 13.87
CA LYS A 806 -12.67 90.76 12.83
C LYS A 806 -12.35 91.48 11.51
N THR A 807 -11.37 92.36 11.52
CA THR A 807 -10.83 93.03 10.31
C THR A 807 -9.59 92.29 9.80
N ASP A 808 -9.29 92.39 8.50
CA ASP A 808 -8.11 91.74 7.91
C ASP A 808 -6.80 92.17 8.61
N ALA A 809 -6.70 93.44 8.99
CA ALA A 809 -5.54 93.96 9.73
C ALA A 809 -5.38 93.31 11.12
N ASN A 810 -6.48 93.18 11.87
CA ASN A 810 -6.45 92.53 13.18
C ASN A 810 -6.16 91.03 13.07
N LEU A 811 -6.74 90.36 12.06
CA LEU A 811 -6.48 88.94 11.81
C LEU A 811 -5.00 88.70 11.46
N SER A 812 -4.41 89.55 10.61
CA SER A 812 -2.98 89.48 10.29
C SER A 812 -2.11 89.69 11.53
N ALA A 813 -2.42 90.69 12.36
CA ALA A 813 -1.67 90.93 13.60
C ALA A 813 -1.77 89.77 14.61
N ILE A 814 -2.93 89.12 14.71
CA ILE A 814 -3.12 87.92 15.55
C ILE A 814 -2.36 86.72 14.98
N ASP A 815 -2.36 86.56 13.65
CA ASP A 815 -1.61 85.51 12.96
C ASP A 815 -0.09 85.68 13.14
N ASP A 816 0.41 86.91 13.23
CA ASP A 816 1.82 87.19 13.54
C ASP A 816 2.20 86.78 14.98
N ILE A 817 1.26 86.89 15.93
CA ILE A 817 1.47 86.50 17.33
C ILE A 817 1.35 84.97 17.52
N LEU A 818 0.38 84.32 16.87
CA LEU A 818 0.23 82.86 16.87
C LEU A 818 0.26 82.30 15.44
N PRO A 819 1.46 82.09 14.86
CA PRO A 819 1.59 81.68 13.47
C PRO A 819 0.92 80.34 13.17
N THR A 820 0.28 80.23 12.00
CA THR A 820 -0.28 78.96 11.50
C THR A 820 0.78 77.87 11.40
N ARG A 821 2.03 78.25 11.09
CA ARG A 821 3.19 77.37 10.92
C ARG A 821 3.67 76.70 12.21
N ALA A 822 3.27 77.20 13.39
CA ALA A 822 3.58 76.56 14.67
C ALA A 822 2.86 75.20 14.84
N PHE A 823 1.84 74.93 14.02
CA PHE A 823 1.01 73.73 14.05
C PHE A 823 1.16 72.92 12.77
N ALA A 824 1.03 71.60 12.87
CA ALA A 824 0.92 70.76 11.69
C ALA A 824 -0.41 71.03 10.94
N PRO A 825 -0.47 70.79 9.62
CA PRO A 825 -1.71 70.99 8.84
C PRO A 825 -2.93 70.23 9.38
N SER A 826 -2.71 69.04 9.96
CA SER A 826 -3.77 68.24 10.59
C SER A 826 -4.36 68.86 11.87
N LEU A 827 -3.73 69.90 12.41
CA LEU A 827 -4.08 70.58 13.66
C LEU A 827 -4.61 72.00 13.46
N GLU A 828 -5.00 72.40 12.25
CA GLU A 828 -5.63 73.73 12.03
C GLU A 828 -6.84 73.96 12.95
N ALA A 829 -7.64 72.92 13.20
CA ALA A 829 -8.75 72.96 14.16
C ALA A 829 -8.30 73.18 15.62
N SER A 830 -7.14 72.65 16.00
CA SER A 830 -6.56 72.84 17.34
C SER A 830 -6.02 74.25 17.51
N ARG A 831 -5.34 74.81 16.49
CA ARG A 831 -4.95 76.22 16.48
C ARG A 831 -6.17 77.13 16.63
N GLN A 832 -7.23 76.85 15.88
CA GLN A 832 -8.46 77.62 15.96
C GLN A 832 -9.08 77.56 17.36
N SER A 833 -9.03 76.41 18.02
CA SER A 833 -9.52 76.24 19.40
C SER A 833 -8.69 77.04 20.41
N LEU A 834 -7.37 77.10 20.24
CA LEU A 834 -6.48 77.93 21.06
C LEU A 834 -6.73 79.43 20.82
N LEU A 835 -6.96 79.85 19.57
CA LEU A 835 -7.34 81.23 19.26
C LEU A 835 -8.69 81.62 19.85
N GLU A 836 -9.67 80.72 19.83
CA GLU A 836 -10.97 80.93 20.47
C GLU A 836 -10.81 81.10 21.99
N ALA A 837 -9.99 80.27 22.62
CA ALA A 837 -9.69 80.37 24.05
C ALA A 837 -8.89 81.65 24.39
N ALA A 838 -7.90 82.01 23.58
CA ALA A 838 -7.15 83.27 23.72
C ALA A 838 -8.05 84.49 23.51
N THR A 839 -9.00 84.43 22.57
CA THR A 839 -9.99 85.49 22.36
C THR A 839 -10.91 85.62 23.57
N ALA A 840 -11.34 84.52 24.16
CA ALA A 840 -12.12 84.53 25.39
C ALA A 840 -11.30 85.13 26.55
N ARG A 841 -10.05 84.71 26.72
CA ARG A 841 -9.16 85.28 27.74
C ARG A 841 -8.90 86.77 27.51
N TYR A 842 -8.71 87.20 26.26
CA TYR A 842 -8.60 88.61 25.89
C TYR A 842 -9.84 89.39 26.32
N ALA A 843 -11.04 88.85 26.11
CA ALA A 843 -12.29 89.50 26.49
C ALA A 843 -12.41 89.68 28.02
N ASP A 844 -11.95 88.71 28.79
CA ASP A 844 -11.87 88.80 30.24
C ASP A 844 -10.88 89.90 30.69
N LEU A 845 -9.68 89.96 30.10
CA LEU A 845 -8.70 91.01 30.35
C LEU A 845 -9.23 92.40 29.94
N SER A 846 -9.91 92.50 28.79
CA SER A 846 -10.57 93.72 28.33
C SER A 846 -11.59 94.20 29.35
N ASN A 847 -12.44 93.30 29.84
CA ASN A 847 -13.45 93.61 30.85
C ASN A 847 -12.81 94.08 32.18
N GLN A 848 -11.75 93.43 32.64
CA GLN A 848 -11.00 93.85 33.84
C GLN A 848 -10.38 95.24 33.69
N SER A 849 -9.92 95.59 32.50
CA SER A 849 -9.37 96.92 32.18
C SER A 849 -10.43 97.97 31.85
N GLY A 850 -11.71 97.58 31.72
CA GLY A 850 -12.81 98.47 31.33
C GLY A 850 -12.84 98.85 29.84
N ASP A 851 -12.11 98.14 28.98
CA ASP A 851 -12.02 98.41 27.55
C ASP A 851 -13.09 97.64 26.76
N THR A 852 -14.10 98.34 26.25
CA THR A 852 -15.15 97.80 25.38
C THR A 852 -15.10 98.38 23.97
N SER A 853 -13.95 98.91 23.55
CA SER A 853 -13.80 99.62 22.27
C SER A 853 -13.86 98.69 21.05
N GLY A 854 -13.54 97.40 21.23
CA GLY A 854 -13.36 96.42 20.15
C GLY A 854 -12.10 96.65 19.30
N GLN A 855 -11.20 97.53 19.74
CA GLN A 855 -9.87 97.71 19.14
C GLN A 855 -8.92 96.63 19.63
N LEU A 856 -8.00 96.21 18.76
CA LEU A 856 -6.95 95.26 19.12
C LEU A 856 -5.89 95.99 19.96
N SER A 857 -5.56 95.41 21.11
CA SER A 857 -4.36 95.71 21.89
C SER A 857 -3.37 94.57 21.69
N ASP A 858 -2.25 94.86 21.02
CA ASP A 858 -1.21 93.86 20.73
C ASP A 858 -0.67 93.24 22.03
N GLU A 859 -0.41 94.07 23.05
CA GLU A 859 0.06 93.62 24.36
C GLU A 859 -0.94 92.67 25.04
N ARG A 860 -2.24 93.01 25.05
CA ARG A 860 -3.28 92.17 25.66
C ARG A 860 -3.48 90.87 24.89
N MET A 861 -3.41 90.92 23.56
CA MET A 861 -3.52 89.72 22.73
C MET A 861 -2.32 88.80 22.90
N GLN A 862 -1.11 89.37 22.97
CA GLN A 862 0.11 88.62 23.26
C GLN A 862 0.05 87.98 24.66
N GLN A 863 -0.43 88.71 25.67
CA GLN A 863 -0.68 88.17 26.99
C GLN A 863 -1.69 87.01 26.94
N ALA A 864 -2.85 87.20 26.31
CA ALA A 864 -3.89 86.18 26.24
C ALA A 864 -3.44 84.91 25.50
N ILE A 865 -2.71 85.05 24.39
CA ILE A 865 -2.13 83.92 23.65
C ILE A 865 -1.09 83.21 24.53
N THR A 866 -0.17 83.94 25.15
CA THR A 866 0.87 83.36 26.03
C THR A 866 0.26 82.60 27.20
N GLU A 867 -0.75 83.17 27.87
CA GLU A 867 -1.46 82.56 28.98
C GLU A 867 -2.23 81.29 28.56
N VAL A 868 -2.76 81.24 27.33
CA VAL A 868 -3.53 80.08 26.84
C VAL A 868 -2.65 78.99 26.24
N THR A 869 -1.53 79.33 25.61
CA THR A 869 -0.63 78.34 25.00
C THR A 869 0.49 77.88 25.93
N GLY A 870 0.71 78.58 27.04
CA GLY A 870 1.88 78.37 27.89
C GLY A 870 3.15 79.03 27.36
N GLY A 871 3.03 79.86 26.33
CA GLY A 871 4.14 80.56 25.70
C GLY A 871 4.59 79.95 24.37
N LEU A 872 5.20 80.80 23.56
CA LEU A 872 5.84 80.45 22.31
C LEU A 872 7.35 80.63 22.49
N VAL A 873 8.11 79.68 21.96
CA VAL A 873 9.57 79.72 21.90
C VAL A 873 10.01 79.76 20.45
N ASP A 874 11.16 80.35 20.17
CA ASP A 874 11.76 80.35 18.84
C ASP A 874 12.66 79.14 18.64
N MET A 875 12.58 78.51 17.48
CA MET A 875 13.56 77.55 17.01
C MET A 875 13.93 77.85 15.56
N ASN A 876 15.20 78.21 15.34
CA ASN A 876 15.72 78.50 14.01
C ASN A 876 14.92 79.57 13.25
N GLY A 877 14.38 80.58 13.96
CA GLY A 877 13.57 81.66 13.40
C GLY A 877 12.09 81.32 13.19
N TYR A 878 11.58 80.26 13.84
CA TYR A 878 10.19 79.84 13.78
C TYR A 878 9.60 79.70 15.17
N SER A 879 8.39 80.23 15.36
CA SER A 879 7.63 80.06 16.60
C SER A 879 7.16 78.61 16.76
N VAL A 880 7.44 78.06 17.94
CA VAL A 880 7.07 76.71 18.37
C VAL A 880 6.27 76.85 19.66
N ILE A 881 5.16 76.11 19.77
CA ILE A 881 4.44 76.00 21.05
C ILE A 881 5.38 75.34 22.05
N ALA A 882 5.57 75.97 23.21
CA ALA A 882 6.50 75.48 24.21
C ALA A 882 6.17 74.03 24.64
N PRO A 883 7.16 73.12 24.75
CA PRO A 883 6.93 71.74 25.19
C PRO A 883 6.30 71.59 26.57
N ARG A 884 6.55 72.56 27.45
CA ARG A 884 5.91 72.67 28.76
C ARG A 884 5.30 74.05 28.93
N TYR A 885 4.17 74.09 29.64
CA TYR A 885 3.51 75.34 29.96
C TYR A 885 4.44 76.25 30.78
N GLY A 886 4.57 77.51 30.36
CA GLY A 886 5.42 78.51 30.99
C GLY A 886 6.92 78.35 30.73
N GLN A 887 7.33 77.42 29.86
CA GLN A 887 8.75 77.21 29.56
C GLN A 887 9.35 78.44 28.86
N THR A 888 10.47 78.92 29.40
CA THR A 888 11.20 80.06 28.84
C THR A 888 12.04 79.62 27.62
N GLN A 889 12.48 80.57 26.79
CA GLN A 889 13.40 80.30 25.68
C GLN A 889 14.68 79.58 26.18
N ASP A 890 15.27 80.07 27.27
CA ASP A 890 16.49 79.48 27.85
C ASP A 890 16.29 78.02 28.29
N ASP A 891 15.11 77.70 28.84
CA ASP A 891 14.79 76.33 29.26
C ASP A 891 14.51 75.42 28.07
N PHE A 892 13.90 75.95 27.01
CA PHE A 892 13.71 75.23 25.76
C PHE A 892 15.04 74.93 25.06
N ASP A 893 15.96 75.90 25.01
CA ASP A 893 17.29 75.73 24.45
C ASP A 893 18.10 74.66 25.21
N LYS A 894 17.95 74.59 26.55
CA LYS A 894 18.51 73.51 27.37
C LYS A 894 17.89 72.16 27.02
N THR A 895 16.56 72.08 26.89
CA THR A 895 15.86 70.85 26.47
C THR A 895 16.38 70.35 25.13
N LEU A 896 16.51 71.24 24.13
CA LEU A 896 17.05 70.91 22.82
C LEU A 896 18.52 70.45 22.90
N THR A 897 19.34 71.11 23.72
CA THR A 897 20.75 70.75 23.91
C THR A 897 20.91 69.38 24.58
N ALA A 898 19.97 68.98 25.44
CA ALA A 898 19.97 67.70 26.13
C ALA A 898 19.52 66.52 25.24
N LEU A 899 18.96 66.78 24.04
CA LEU A 899 18.55 65.72 23.12
C LEU A 899 19.77 64.98 22.55
N THR A 900 19.63 63.66 22.48
CA THR A 900 20.65 62.75 21.95
C THR A 900 20.13 62.03 20.70
N ASP A 901 21.03 61.42 19.92
CA ASP A 901 20.61 60.63 18.75
C ASP A 901 19.67 59.47 19.11
N GLN A 902 19.67 59.01 20.36
CA GLN A 902 18.74 58.00 20.86
C GLN A 902 17.29 58.51 20.94
N ASP A 903 17.09 59.81 21.19
CA ASP A 903 15.77 60.44 21.19
C ASP A 903 15.13 60.49 19.79
N LEU A 904 15.96 60.37 18.76
CA LEU A 904 15.59 60.34 17.35
C LEU A 904 15.76 58.93 16.76
N ALA A 905 15.79 57.89 17.59
CA ALA A 905 15.93 56.52 17.12
C ALA A 905 14.78 56.13 16.16
N GLY A 906 15.15 55.73 14.94
CA GLY A 906 14.20 55.41 13.87
C GLY A 906 13.65 56.62 13.12
N ALA A 907 14.11 57.84 13.40
CA ALA A 907 13.83 59.03 12.62
C ALA A 907 14.70 59.04 11.35
N VAL A 908 14.08 59.01 10.18
CA VAL A 908 14.77 59.00 8.89
C VAL A 908 14.25 60.08 7.95
N THR A 909 15.11 60.61 7.09
CA THR A 909 14.72 61.49 5.98
C THR A 909 13.89 60.71 4.95
N SER A 910 13.28 61.42 3.99
CA SER A 910 12.60 60.81 2.84
C SER A 910 13.51 59.92 1.98
N SER A 911 14.83 60.10 2.06
CA SER A 911 15.85 59.24 1.43
C SER A 911 16.30 58.06 2.29
N GLY A 912 15.73 57.89 3.50
CA GLY A 912 16.05 56.80 4.43
C GLY A 912 17.30 57.03 5.28
N GLN A 913 17.87 58.24 5.29
CA GLN A 913 19.04 58.57 6.11
C GLN A 913 18.61 58.89 7.55
N ALA A 914 19.33 58.38 8.55
CA ALA A 914 19.03 58.66 9.95
C ALA A 914 19.24 60.14 10.29
N VAL A 915 18.27 60.74 11.00
CA VAL A 915 18.31 62.12 11.48
C VAL A 915 18.98 62.16 12.86
N ARG A 916 19.97 63.04 13.05
CA ARG A 916 20.70 63.21 14.32
C ARG A 916 20.20 64.39 15.14
N ALA A 917 20.51 64.39 16.44
CA ALA A 917 20.14 65.49 17.32
C ALA A 917 20.88 66.80 16.96
N SER A 918 22.05 66.71 16.31
CA SER A 918 22.72 67.88 15.73
C SER A 918 21.95 68.48 14.56
N ASP A 919 21.36 67.63 13.72
CA ASP A 919 20.65 68.05 12.50
C ASP A 919 19.39 68.80 12.91
N LEU A 920 18.62 68.22 13.84
CA LEU A 920 17.46 68.86 14.46
C LEU A 920 17.80 70.26 15.01
N ARG A 921 18.87 70.38 15.81
CA ARG A 921 19.24 71.66 16.44
C ARG A 921 19.61 72.73 15.44
N ASN A 922 20.39 72.38 14.41
CA ASN A 922 20.95 73.37 13.49
C ASN A 922 19.99 73.77 12.36
N GLU A 923 19.17 72.83 11.87
CA GLU A 923 18.40 73.04 10.64
C GLU A 923 16.94 72.58 10.76
N GLY A 924 16.59 71.89 11.84
CA GLY A 924 15.25 71.35 12.05
C GLY A 924 14.25 72.41 12.48
N ARG A 925 12.97 72.12 12.21
CA ARG A 925 11.83 72.84 12.77
C ARG A 925 10.85 71.86 13.38
N LEU A 926 10.18 72.31 14.43
CA LEU A 926 9.17 71.54 15.14
C LEU A 926 7.79 72.13 14.88
N ARG A 927 6.84 71.28 14.49
CA ARG A 927 5.42 71.64 14.47
C ARG A 927 4.66 70.82 15.48
N ALA A 928 3.87 71.49 16.32
CA ALA A 928 3.09 70.80 17.32
C ALA A 928 2.01 69.91 16.67
N ILE A 929 1.89 68.68 17.17
CA ILE A 929 0.80 67.73 16.85
C ILE A 929 0.00 67.29 18.07
N ALA A 930 0.50 67.58 19.27
CA ALA A 930 -0.18 67.53 20.56
C ALA A 930 0.73 68.20 21.59
N ASP A 931 0.26 68.36 22.82
CA ASP A 931 1.05 68.96 23.90
C ASP A 931 2.38 68.22 24.09
N GLY A 932 3.49 68.97 23.96
CA GLY A 932 4.85 68.45 24.04
C GLY A 932 5.24 67.43 22.96
N ARG A 933 4.43 67.22 21.91
CA ARG A 933 4.70 66.27 20.81
C ARG A 933 4.74 66.98 19.47
N TYR A 934 5.80 66.72 18.72
CA TYR A 934 6.13 67.46 17.51
C TYR A 934 6.42 66.54 16.34
N ILE A 935 6.01 66.97 15.14
CA ILE A 935 6.63 66.49 13.91
C ILE A 935 7.86 67.32 13.60
N LEU A 936 8.87 66.64 13.08
CA LEU A 936 10.12 67.25 12.65
C LEU A 936 10.11 67.46 11.15
N GLU A 937 10.48 68.66 10.71
CA GLU A 937 10.67 68.99 9.31
C GLU A 937 12.00 69.70 9.03
N PHE A 938 12.48 69.55 7.80
CA PHE A 938 13.68 70.19 7.27
C PHE A 938 13.40 70.88 5.93
N GLY A 939 14.36 71.67 5.43
CA GLY A 939 14.30 72.30 4.11
C GLY A 939 13.51 73.61 4.10
N ASN A 940 12.90 73.96 2.96
CA ASN A 940 12.11 75.20 2.83
C ASN A 940 10.79 75.08 3.61
N ALA A 941 10.42 76.12 4.37
CA ALA A 941 9.18 76.15 5.15
C ALA A 941 7.89 76.12 4.30
N ASP A 942 7.95 76.58 3.05
CA ASP A 942 6.82 76.51 2.12
C ASP A 942 6.67 75.10 1.50
N TYR A 943 7.73 74.30 1.51
CA TYR A 943 7.77 72.91 1.01
C TYR A 943 8.56 72.02 1.98
N PRO A 944 8.02 71.77 3.19
CA PRO A 944 8.74 71.06 4.22
C PRO A 944 8.93 69.59 3.85
N THR A 945 10.10 69.04 4.16
CA THR A 945 10.33 67.60 4.13
C THR A 945 10.16 67.04 5.53
N TYR A 946 9.11 66.24 5.73
CA TYR A 946 8.84 65.60 7.02
C TYR A 946 9.75 64.41 7.27
N VAL A 947 10.16 64.25 8.52
CA VAL A 947 10.92 63.09 8.99
C VAL A 947 9.97 61.91 9.16
N MET A 948 10.37 60.76 8.64
CA MET A 948 9.59 59.53 8.65
C MET A 948 10.11 58.57 9.73
N ARG A 949 9.25 57.68 10.20
CA ARG A 949 9.62 56.58 11.10
C ARG A 949 10.08 55.38 10.27
N GLN A 950 11.24 54.83 10.60
CA GLN A 950 11.78 53.63 9.98
C GLN A 950 10.86 52.42 10.25
N PRO A 951 10.42 51.67 9.22
CA PRO A 951 9.61 50.47 9.38
C PRO A 951 10.37 49.37 10.15
N SER A 952 9.69 48.65 11.03
CA SER A 952 10.30 47.49 11.71
C SER A 952 10.39 46.28 10.77
N PRO A 953 11.49 45.50 10.79
CA PRO A 953 11.60 44.28 9.98
C PRO A 953 10.45 43.30 10.30
N GLY A 954 9.63 42.97 9.30
CA GLY A 954 8.51 42.03 9.43
C GLY A 954 7.12 42.65 9.67
N SER A 955 7.00 43.99 9.70
CA SER A 955 5.70 44.67 9.81
C SER A 955 5.41 45.48 8.55
N TYR A 956 4.29 45.19 7.87
CA TYR A 956 3.80 45.89 6.67
C TYR A 956 2.94 47.13 7.01
N THR A 957 3.27 47.87 8.07
CA THR A 957 2.58 49.14 8.36
C THR A 957 3.00 50.22 7.37
N GLU A 958 2.07 51.05 6.92
CA GLU A 958 2.34 52.20 6.05
C GLU A 958 3.42 53.14 6.65
N PRO A 959 4.22 53.84 5.82
CA PRO A 959 5.19 54.82 6.29
C PRO A 959 4.51 55.93 7.10
N SER A 960 4.83 56.05 8.39
CA SER A 960 4.29 57.09 9.27
C SER A 960 5.30 58.20 9.54
N VAL A 961 4.83 59.43 9.76
CA VAL A 961 5.68 60.55 10.20
C VAL A 961 6.27 60.25 11.59
N PHE A 962 7.54 60.60 11.81
CA PHE A 962 8.19 60.48 13.11
C PHE A 962 7.64 61.55 14.07
N VAL A 963 7.34 61.13 15.30
CA VAL A 963 6.88 62.02 16.37
C VAL A 963 7.94 62.12 17.45
N LEU A 964 8.44 63.33 17.68
CA LEU A 964 9.32 63.65 18.79
C LEU A 964 8.47 63.98 20.03
N ASP A 965 8.65 63.25 21.11
CA ASP A 965 7.96 63.48 22.39
C ASP A 965 8.91 64.15 23.40
N LEU A 966 8.60 65.39 23.76
CA LEU A 966 9.37 66.22 24.67
C LEU A 966 8.71 66.38 26.05
N ARG A 967 7.56 65.73 26.32
CA ARG A 967 6.80 65.92 27.58
C ARG A 967 7.64 65.64 28.83
N ASN A 968 8.53 64.64 28.76
CA ASN A 968 9.37 64.20 29.89
C ASN A 968 10.82 64.73 29.85
N ARG A 969 11.13 65.72 29.00
CA ARG A 969 12.52 66.14 28.71
C ARG A 969 13.01 67.38 29.43
#